data_AF-A0A5K1CGT6-F1
#
_entry.id   AF-A0A5K1CGT6-F1
#
_cell.length_a   1.000
_cell.length_b   1.000
_cell.length_c   1.000
_cell.angle_alpha   90.00
_cell.angle_beta   90.00
_cell.angle_gamma   90.00
#
_symmetry.space_group_name_H-M   'P 1'
#
loop_
_entity.id
_entity.type
_entity.pdbx_description
1 polymer ?
#
loop_
_entity_poly.entity_id
_entity_poly.type
_entity_poly.pdbx_seq_one_letter_code
_entity_poly.pdbx_strand_id
1 'polypeptide(L)'
;QEPMQLNWKQKIFTLPISWNGRRPLITLVRSVLDKPKCSINSNENGSTEPARVLLEKLFSQSLKLDKQMSNVFQMDDNMDISLQILEADLQAALVALMKKEEDLQNAERMVLLDRAELDHAQHELERREEAMVAVQTRQLELEEELKKAHNDLASQGSQIEKLKLLLRERDKEMVSTKYSLSRKEEELHKMREDLYLKNIEAEKISLELQSRDQILGEANEVIKKQKVDIQELHSVIGEKELKLLHSLQQKRNQEEMLRVAEAKLEARTLEWLCRQEELKKLTEEVANQKYKIKGTEAELEQMRTVLATIRSELIDSQKSLALSRKTLNNQEHQLEKQLADMEEQKIVLMSHKASLKNAQLEIENEKNKLEAARARNAELEKQLDAKKVLVAELQQDLDARKSALECASIEVLSLKKELEKKMSEFTISQGLLQVKESELVKAKLEIERLRSDKKSIQLLLQAKDAIIQATERKLSDVKEELHELKDLLKGKEDTLLQATTMLQDKDQYIHAMQLVLDDTKLNYSEAASIIQRIANLTNVLVASAKKERDVSFSAEIQEKLLTEKEMIVSPVVEQPMEALNRQKQLETELEITKESLRLKEIELLTVQRTLAIKDAEIKAVLEKWTLKERELQKMEEEINEEAENIRRVHILAQKRTGDKSVDEFTIERLQVEVAQLEVQAAVSALQKLANLSQELLKASDTCLSFEMGASLDQKSETLKAKKGEPFNETKSAIVRLFSLTEQLLEEAGIQK
;
A
#
# COMPACT_ATOMS: atom_id res chain seq x y z
N GLN A 1 -21.30 -30.20 -13.04
CA GLN A 1 -21.49 -29.94 -14.49
C GLN A 1 -20.14 -29.58 -15.11
N GLU A 2 -20.06 -29.46 -16.43
CA GLU A 2 -18.80 -29.50 -17.20
C GLU A 2 -17.90 -28.25 -17.02
N PRO A 3 -16.56 -28.42 -16.97
CA PRO A 3 -15.61 -27.32 -17.14
C PRO A 3 -15.25 -27.13 -18.62
N MET A 4 -15.68 -26.03 -19.23
CA MET A 4 -15.30 -25.69 -20.62
C MET A 4 -13.80 -25.34 -20.72
N GLN A 5 -12.98 -26.28 -21.18
CA GLN A 5 -11.55 -26.04 -21.46
C GLN A 5 -11.37 -25.22 -22.75
N LEU A 6 -11.25 -23.90 -22.63
CA LEU A 6 -10.86 -23.03 -23.75
C LEU A 6 -9.34 -23.13 -24.01
N ASN A 7 -8.97 -24.13 -24.81
CA ASN A 7 -7.61 -24.46 -25.20
C ASN A 7 -7.06 -23.48 -26.25
N TRP A 8 -6.51 -22.34 -25.81
CA TRP A 8 -5.87 -21.33 -26.66
C TRP A 8 -4.50 -21.81 -27.16
N LYS A 9 -4.51 -22.71 -28.15
CA LYS A 9 -3.32 -23.13 -28.89
C LYS A 9 -2.62 -21.93 -29.54
N GLN A 10 -1.29 -21.91 -29.47
CA GLN A 10 -0.45 -20.95 -30.17
C GLN A 10 -0.74 -20.99 -31.68
N LYS A 11 -1.34 -19.92 -32.21
CA LYS A 11 -1.26 -19.60 -33.65
C LYS A 11 -0.20 -18.53 -33.85
N ILE A 12 1.02 -18.97 -34.15
CA ILE A 12 2.06 -18.11 -34.70
C ILE A 12 1.53 -17.60 -36.04
N PHE A 13 1.21 -16.31 -36.12
CA PHE A 13 0.85 -15.66 -37.39
C PHE A 13 2.13 -15.41 -38.20
N THR A 14 2.64 -16.48 -38.82
CA THR A 14 3.55 -16.35 -39.96
C THR A 14 2.77 -15.70 -41.10
N LEU A 15 2.99 -14.41 -41.34
CA LEU A 15 2.52 -13.76 -42.56
C LEU A 15 3.37 -14.26 -43.74
N PRO A 16 2.78 -14.97 -44.73
CA PRO A 16 3.50 -15.26 -45.96
C PRO A 16 3.49 -14.00 -46.83
N ILE A 17 4.58 -13.22 -46.80
CA ILE A 17 4.77 -12.10 -47.74
C ILE A 17 5.20 -12.66 -49.11
N SER A 18 4.28 -13.39 -49.75
CA SER A 18 4.41 -13.91 -51.10
C SER A 18 3.92 -12.89 -52.12
N TRP A 19 4.64 -11.77 -52.26
CA TRP A 19 4.35 -10.75 -53.28
C TRP A 19 4.77 -11.22 -54.69
N ASN A 20 4.04 -12.22 -55.20
CA ASN A 20 4.17 -12.74 -56.56
C ASN A 20 3.41 -11.84 -57.56
N GLY A 21 3.65 -10.52 -57.47
CA GLY A 21 2.99 -9.46 -58.25
C GLY A 21 3.55 -9.36 -59.68
N ARG A 22 3.22 -10.33 -60.54
CA ARG A 22 3.65 -10.30 -61.96
C ARG A 22 2.79 -9.33 -62.79
N ARG A 23 3.47 -8.62 -63.72
CA ARG A 23 2.95 -7.84 -64.87
C ARG A 23 2.40 -6.44 -64.53
N PRO A 24 2.38 -5.49 -65.49
CA PRO A 24 2.79 -5.61 -66.90
C PRO A 24 4.25 -5.19 -67.16
N LEU A 25 4.86 -5.77 -68.21
CA LEU A 25 5.89 -5.03 -68.94
C LEU A 25 5.19 -3.86 -69.63
N ILE A 26 5.69 -2.64 -69.46
CA ILE A 26 5.22 -1.50 -70.25
C ILE A 26 5.79 -1.67 -71.67
N THR A 27 4.94 -2.11 -72.59
CA THR A 27 5.22 -2.15 -74.03
C THR A 27 5.25 -0.74 -74.60
N LEU A 28 6.34 -0.01 -74.36
CA LEU A 28 6.68 1.18 -75.14
C LEU A 28 8.19 1.42 -75.32
N VAL A 29 8.96 0.36 -75.56
CA VAL A 29 10.10 0.50 -76.49
C VAL A 29 9.52 0.64 -77.90
N ARG A 30 8.93 1.81 -78.18
CA ARG A 30 8.57 2.19 -79.55
C ARG A 30 9.88 2.57 -80.21
N SER A 31 10.45 1.63 -80.95
CA SER A 31 11.73 1.81 -81.61
C SER A 31 11.64 2.99 -82.58
N VAL A 32 12.27 4.12 -82.24
CA VAL A 32 12.62 5.18 -83.20
C VAL A 32 13.82 4.69 -84.01
N LEU A 33 13.58 3.58 -84.70
CA LEU A 33 14.30 3.05 -85.85
C LEU A 33 13.32 2.96 -87.04
N ASP A 34 12.34 3.88 -87.06
CA ASP A 34 12.08 4.63 -88.28
C ASP A 34 13.42 5.26 -88.68
N LYS A 35 14.22 4.48 -89.41
CA LYS A 35 15.36 5.01 -90.13
C LYS A 35 14.81 6.18 -90.95
N PRO A 36 15.39 7.38 -90.92
CA PRO A 36 15.31 8.20 -92.12
C PRO A 36 15.76 7.27 -93.24
N LYS A 37 14.89 7.08 -94.25
CA LYS A 37 15.36 6.54 -95.52
C LYS A 37 16.29 7.62 -96.04
N CYS A 38 17.57 7.52 -95.65
CA CYS A 38 18.65 8.24 -96.28
C CYS A 38 18.64 7.73 -97.71
N SER A 39 17.86 8.41 -98.55
CA SER A 39 17.71 8.14 -99.96
C SER A 39 18.94 8.69 -100.65
N ILE A 40 20.07 8.05 -100.33
CA ILE A 40 21.07 7.68 -101.32
C ILE A 40 20.34 6.86 -102.38
N ASN A 41 19.57 7.56 -103.22
CA ASN A 41 19.16 7.10 -104.52
C ASN A 41 20.45 7.12 -105.36
N SER A 42 21.32 6.14 -105.11
CA SER A 42 22.42 5.71 -106.00
C SER A 42 21.84 5.04 -107.25
N ASN A 43 20.82 5.69 -107.82
CA ASN A 43 19.91 5.21 -108.83
C ASN A 43 19.48 6.35 -109.79
N GLU A 44 20.22 7.46 -109.81
CA GLU A 44 20.42 8.17 -111.07
C GLU A 44 21.60 7.52 -111.81
N ASN A 45 21.29 6.63 -112.75
CA ASN A 45 22.22 6.22 -113.81
C ASN A 45 22.39 7.38 -114.83
N GLY A 46 22.83 8.55 -114.34
CA GLY A 46 23.36 9.61 -115.20
C GLY A 46 24.72 9.14 -115.70
N SER A 47 24.85 8.96 -117.02
CA SER A 47 26.01 8.32 -117.66
C SER A 47 27.23 9.26 -117.78
N THR A 48 27.66 9.84 -116.66
CA THR A 48 28.77 10.79 -116.57
C THR A 48 29.99 10.08 -115.97
N GLU A 49 31.13 10.12 -116.66
CA GLU A 49 32.40 9.63 -116.10
C GLU A 49 32.69 10.35 -114.77
N PRO A 50 33.26 9.68 -113.74
CA PRO A 50 33.52 10.31 -112.45
C PRO A 50 34.39 11.57 -112.63
N ALA A 51 34.11 12.66 -111.90
CA ALA A 51 34.84 13.92 -112.07
C ALA A 51 36.37 13.77 -112.01
N ARG A 52 36.87 12.85 -111.15
CA ARG A 52 38.29 12.44 -111.13
C ARG A 52 38.76 11.88 -112.49
N VAL A 53 38.01 10.96 -113.08
CA VAL A 53 38.35 10.32 -114.37
C VAL A 53 38.28 11.33 -115.51
N LEU A 54 37.30 12.25 -115.51
CA LEU A 54 37.24 13.35 -116.48
C LEU A 54 38.46 14.28 -116.38
N LEU A 55 38.87 14.65 -115.16
CA LEU A 55 40.09 15.43 -114.93
C LEU A 55 41.36 14.67 -115.36
N GLU A 56 41.44 13.36 -115.08
CA GLU A 56 42.57 12.48 -115.44
C GLU A 56 42.65 12.27 -116.98
N LYS A 57 41.50 12.23 -117.67
CA LYS A 57 41.33 12.20 -119.13
C LYS A 57 41.69 13.54 -119.79
N LEU A 58 41.25 14.67 -119.23
CA LEU A 58 41.64 16.02 -119.63
C LEU A 58 43.16 16.23 -119.54
N PHE A 59 43.76 15.86 -118.41
CA PHE A 59 45.21 15.94 -118.22
C PHE A 59 45.94 15.11 -119.28
N SER A 60 45.40 13.93 -119.61
CA SER A 60 45.91 13.03 -120.65
C SER A 60 45.71 13.52 -122.09
N GLN A 61 44.77 14.44 -122.34
CA GLN A 61 44.54 15.09 -123.65
C GLN A 61 45.36 16.37 -123.80
N SER A 62 45.44 17.19 -122.75
CA SER A 62 46.37 18.32 -122.67
C SER A 62 47.80 17.87 -122.98
N LEU A 63 48.27 16.78 -122.35
CA LEU A 63 49.57 16.14 -122.62
C LEU A 63 49.73 15.52 -124.03
N LYS A 64 48.66 15.44 -124.84
CA LYS A 64 48.73 15.06 -126.26
C LYS A 64 48.79 16.29 -127.16
N LEU A 65 47.94 17.29 -126.91
CA LEU A 65 47.93 18.57 -127.63
C LEU A 65 49.27 19.31 -127.50
N ASP A 66 49.86 19.33 -126.30
CA ASP A 66 51.19 19.90 -126.04
C ASP A 66 52.30 19.22 -126.88
N LYS A 67 52.20 17.89 -127.05
CA LYS A 67 53.10 17.11 -127.92
C LYS A 67 52.81 17.30 -129.41
N GLN A 68 51.57 17.59 -129.79
CA GLN A 68 51.20 17.91 -131.18
C GLN A 68 51.70 19.31 -131.57
N MET A 69 51.53 20.31 -130.71
CA MET A 69 52.06 21.67 -130.90
C MET A 69 53.59 21.73 -131.01
N SER A 70 54.30 20.71 -130.51
CA SER A 70 55.75 20.59 -130.63
C SER A 70 56.24 20.17 -132.04
N ASN A 71 55.35 19.78 -132.98
CA ASN A 71 55.72 19.35 -134.35
C ASN A 71 55.21 20.34 -135.42
N VAL A 72 56.09 21.23 -135.87
CA VAL A 72 55.74 22.49 -136.57
C VAL A 72 55.35 22.35 -138.06
N PHE A 73 55.26 21.13 -138.62
CA PHE A 73 55.10 20.92 -140.08
C PHE A 73 53.98 19.96 -140.52
N GLN A 74 52.78 20.12 -139.96
CA GLN A 74 51.52 19.79 -140.64
C GLN A 74 50.33 20.49 -139.96
N MET A 75 49.69 21.43 -140.66
CA MET A 75 48.38 21.97 -140.28
C MET A 75 47.32 21.14 -141.01
N ASP A 76 46.46 20.48 -140.23
CA ASP A 76 45.45 19.53 -140.69
C ASP A 76 44.25 19.59 -139.72
N ASP A 77 43.04 19.30 -140.20
CA ASP A 77 41.76 19.51 -139.48
C ASP A 77 41.68 18.74 -138.13
N ASN A 78 42.54 17.73 -138.00
CA ASN A 78 42.76 16.89 -136.83
C ASN A 78 43.08 17.67 -135.54
N MET A 79 43.70 18.86 -135.63
CA MET A 79 44.01 19.67 -134.44
C MET A 79 42.79 20.43 -133.89
N ASP A 80 41.91 20.92 -134.75
CA ASP A 80 40.68 21.60 -134.33
C ASP A 80 39.71 20.60 -133.67
N ILE A 81 39.60 19.39 -134.25
CA ILE A 81 38.88 18.25 -133.64
C ILE A 81 39.47 17.91 -132.25
N SER A 82 40.80 17.93 -132.11
CA SER A 82 41.46 17.63 -130.83
C SER A 82 41.19 18.71 -129.76
N LEU A 83 41.06 19.99 -130.17
CA LEU A 83 40.66 21.09 -129.29
C LEU A 83 39.18 21.01 -128.90
N GLN A 84 38.28 20.71 -129.83
CA GLN A 84 36.85 20.51 -129.56
C GLN A 84 36.60 19.33 -128.60
N ILE A 85 37.39 18.25 -128.70
CA ILE A 85 37.33 17.13 -127.74
C ILE A 85 37.79 17.57 -126.34
N LEU A 86 38.89 18.34 -126.24
CA LEU A 86 39.35 18.88 -124.95
C LEU A 86 38.31 19.84 -124.34
N GLU A 87 37.68 20.68 -125.15
CA GLU A 87 36.61 21.57 -124.70
C GLU A 87 35.39 20.77 -124.20
N ALA A 88 34.96 19.75 -124.94
CA ALA A 88 33.84 18.89 -124.54
C ALA A 88 34.11 18.14 -123.23
N ASP A 89 35.32 17.58 -123.06
CA ASP A 89 35.72 16.95 -121.79
C ASP A 89 35.89 17.97 -120.66
N LEU A 90 36.20 19.24 -120.95
CA LEU A 90 36.31 20.32 -119.96
C LEU A 90 34.93 20.80 -119.51
N GLN A 91 34.00 20.97 -120.44
CA GLN A 91 32.58 21.22 -120.14
C GLN A 91 31.99 20.05 -119.33
N ALA A 92 32.29 18.80 -119.70
CA ALA A 92 31.86 17.62 -118.95
C ALA A 92 32.46 17.58 -117.53
N ALA A 93 33.75 17.88 -117.35
CA ALA A 93 34.39 17.95 -116.05
C ALA A 93 33.80 19.06 -115.17
N LEU A 94 33.52 20.25 -115.74
CA LEU A 94 32.87 21.34 -115.03
C LEU A 94 31.45 20.96 -114.59
N VAL A 95 30.64 20.35 -115.45
CA VAL A 95 29.30 19.86 -115.09
C VAL A 95 29.37 18.77 -114.01
N ALA A 96 30.33 17.85 -114.09
CA ALA A 96 30.54 16.82 -113.08
C ALA A 96 31.01 17.38 -111.73
N LEU A 97 31.82 18.44 -111.73
CA LEU A 97 32.24 19.16 -110.52
C LEU A 97 31.10 20.00 -109.93
N MET A 98 30.31 20.69 -110.76
CA MET A 98 29.13 21.43 -110.30
C MET A 98 28.10 20.50 -109.65
N LYS A 99 27.83 19.32 -110.22
CA LYS A 99 26.97 18.32 -109.57
C LYS A 99 27.58 17.79 -108.27
N LYS A 100 28.91 17.70 -108.16
CA LYS A 100 29.58 17.29 -106.91
C LYS A 100 29.57 18.38 -105.83
N GLU A 101 29.61 19.65 -106.21
CA GLU A 101 29.38 20.79 -105.32
C GLU A 101 27.93 20.82 -104.84
N GLU A 102 26.95 20.59 -105.72
CA GLU A 102 25.54 20.46 -105.35
C GLU A 102 25.30 19.25 -104.42
N ASP A 103 25.87 18.08 -104.72
CA ASP A 103 25.85 16.91 -103.83
C ASP A 103 26.46 17.22 -102.45
N LEU A 104 27.53 18.02 -102.40
CA LEU A 104 28.22 18.40 -101.16
C LEU A 104 27.38 19.40 -100.35
N GLN A 105 26.80 20.43 -100.97
CA GLN A 105 25.88 21.37 -100.33
C GLN A 105 24.57 20.69 -99.89
N ASN A 106 24.15 19.63 -100.58
CA ASN A 106 23.06 18.76 -100.13
C ASN A 106 23.48 17.94 -98.89
N ALA A 107 24.68 17.36 -98.89
CA ALA A 107 25.22 16.62 -97.73
C ALA A 107 25.44 17.53 -96.51
N GLU A 108 25.94 18.75 -96.70
CA GLU A 108 26.12 19.75 -95.62
C GLU A 108 24.76 20.16 -95.03
N ARG A 109 23.76 20.45 -95.88
CA ARG A 109 22.39 20.72 -95.41
C ARG A 109 21.79 19.55 -94.64
N MET A 110 22.04 18.30 -95.06
CA MET A 110 21.63 17.12 -94.30
C MET A 110 22.37 17.02 -92.96
N VAL A 111 23.68 17.23 -92.91
CA VAL A 111 24.45 17.20 -91.66
C VAL A 111 24.01 18.30 -90.68
N LEU A 112 23.61 19.47 -91.17
CA LEU A 112 23.04 20.54 -90.34
C LEU A 112 21.65 20.19 -89.79
N LEU A 113 20.81 19.47 -90.57
CA LEU A 113 19.53 18.95 -90.10
C LEU A 113 19.74 17.82 -89.07
N ASP A 114 20.57 16.83 -89.38
CA ASP A 114 20.95 15.73 -88.47
C ASP A 114 21.53 16.29 -87.15
N ARG A 115 22.30 17.39 -87.21
CA ARG A 115 22.81 18.09 -86.02
C ARG A 115 21.68 18.71 -85.20
N ALA A 116 20.75 19.42 -85.83
CA ALA A 116 19.61 20.02 -85.14
C ALA A 116 18.68 18.97 -84.52
N GLU A 117 18.48 17.83 -85.19
CA GLU A 117 17.75 16.68 -84.63
C GLU A 117 18.50 16.05 -83.45
N LEU A 118 19.83 15.94 -83.51
CA LEU A 118 20.67 15.44 -82.42
C LEU A 118 20.66 16.38 -81.19
N ASP A 119 20.75 17.69 -81.40
CA ASP A 119 20.65 18.69 -80.32
C ASP A 119 19.26 18.69 -79.68
N HIS A 120 18.20 18.54 -80.49
CA HIS A 120 16.84 18.35 -79.96
C HIS A 120 16.69 17.04 -79.16
N ALA A 121 17.26 15.94 -79.65
CA ALA A 121 17.25 14.66 -78.95
C ALA A 121 18.06 14.70 -77.64
N GLN A 122 19.17 15.45 -77.58
CA GLN A 122 19.93 15.68 -76.37
C GLN A 122 19.09 16.46 -75.34
N HIS A 123 18.47 17.58 -75.72
CA HIS A 123 17.60 18.34 -74.82
C HIS A 123 16.33 17.60 -74.38
N GLU A 124 15.88 16.58 -75.13
CA GLU A 124 14.81 15.66 -74.72
C GLU A 124 15.30 14.54 -73.80
N LEU A 125 16.58 14.14 -73.89
CA LEU A 125 17.21 13.25 -72.91
C LEU A 125 17.47 13.97 -71.58
N GLU A 126 18.03 15.18 -71.61
CA GLU A 126 18.29 16.01 -70.43
C GLU A 126 17.01 16.23 -69.61
N ARG A 127 15.91 16.67 -70.25
CA ARG A 127 14.60 16.82 -69.58
C ARG A 127 14.01 15.53 -69.03
N ARG A 128 14.38 14.36 -69.58
CA ARG A 128 13.98 13.05 -69.02
C ARG A 128 14.88 12.62 -67.87
N GLU A 129 16.16 12.98 -67.88
CA GLU A 129 17.07 12.76 -66.76
C GLU A 129 16.68 13.62 -65.55
N GLU A 130 16.39 14.90 -65.75
CA GLU A 130 15.79 15.79 -64.74
C GLU A 130 14.51 15.20 -64.15
N ALA A 131 13.60 14.71 -65.00
CA ALA A 131 12.36 14.06 -64.56
C ALA A 131 12.62 12.75 -63.80
N MET A 132 13.61 11.95 -64.18
CA MET A 132 14.00 10.75 -63.44
C MET A 132 14.59 11.09 -62.07
N VAL A 133 15.44 12.11 -61.97
CA VAL A 133 16.00 12.59 -60.69
C VAL A 133 14.87 13.08 -59.79
N ALA A 134 13.92 13.87 -60.30
CA ALA A 134 12.75 14.34 -59.54
C ALA A 134 11.80 13.19 -59.09
N VAL A 135 11.75 12.09 -59.83
CA VAL A 135 11.03 10.87 -59.40
C VAL A 135 11.84 10.10 -58.35
N GLN A 136 13.17 10.05 -58.45
CA GLN A 136 14.04 9.38 -57.48
C GLN A 136 14.05 10.11 -56.12
N THR A 137 14.14 11.44 -56.09
CA THR A 137 14.04 12.21 -54.83
C THR A 137 12.70 11.97 -54.16
N ARG A 138 11.60 12.03 -54.93
CA ARG A 138 10.25 11.75 -54.43
C ARG A 138 10.06 10.30 -53.96
N GLN A 139 10.74 9.33 -54.57
CA GLN A 139 10.74 7.96 -54.07
C GLN A 139 11.45 7.88 -52.70
N LEU A 140 12.60 8.53 -52.55
CA LEU A 140 13.35 8.56 -51.29
C LEU A 140 12.54 9.22 -50.17
N GLU A 141 11.87 10.36 -50.45
CA GLU A 141 10.93 11.01 -49.54
C GLU A 141 9.83 10.03 -49.06
N LEU A 142 9.15 9.36 -49.99
CA LEU A 142 8.10 8.39 -49.68
C LEU A 142 8.64 7.16 -48.91
N GLU A 143 9.86 6.73 -49.20
CA GLU A 143 10.50 5.66 -48.43
C GLU A 143 10.85 6.10 -47.00
N GLU A 144 11.24 7.34 -46.77
CA GLU A 144 11.47 7.90 -45.43
C GLU A 144 10.15 8.07 -44.65
N GLU A 145 9.08 8.54 -45.30
CA GLU A 145 7.74 8.57 -44.72
C GLU A 145 7.25 7.16 -44.34
N LEU A 146 7.47 6.15 -45.20
CA LEU A 146 7.14 4.76 -44.90
C LEU A 146 7.98 4.18 -43.76
N LYS A 147 9.29 4.45 -43.71
CA LYS A 147 10.19 4.06 -42.60
C LYS A 147 9.71 4.68 -41.28
N LYS A 148 9.32 5.96 -41.29
CA LYS A 148 8.75 6.66 -40.14
C LYS A 148 7.42 6.07 -39.68
N ALA A 149 6.46 5.91 -40.59
CA ALA A 149 5.15 5.32 -40.30
C ALA A 149 5.25 3.87 -39.78
N HIS A 150 6.23 3.09 -40.27
CA HIS A 150 6.52 1.75 -39.75
C HIS A 150 7.05 1.79 -38.30
N ASN A 151 7.96 2.72 -37.99
CA ASN A 151 8.47 2.90 -36.62
C ASN A 151 7.36 3.38 -35.66
N ASP A 152 6.51 4.31 -36.11
CA ASP A 152 5.36 4.78 -35.33
C ASP A 152 4.39 3.63 -35.04
N LEU A 153 4.06 2.80 -36.04
CA LEU A 153 3.23 1.60 -35.90
C LEU A 153 3.85 0.56 -34.95
N ALA A 154 5.17 0.33 -35.03
CA ALA A 154 5.89 -0.56 -34.13
C ALA A 154 5.88 -0.05 -32.67
N SER A 155 5.97 1.27 -32.48
CA SER A 155 5.85 1.90 -31.16
C SER A 155 4.43 1.72 -30.58
N GLN A 156 3.39 1.88 -31.41
CA GLN A 156 1.99 1.66 -31.01
C GLN A 156 1.73 0.17 -30.70
N GLY A 157 2.25 -0.75 -31.50
CA GLY A 157 2.20 -2.20 -31.22
C GLY A 157 2.82 -2.54 -29.86
N SER A 158 3.97 -1.94 -29.55
CA SER A 158 4.67 -2.09 -28.27
C SER A 158 3.87 -1.51 -27.09
N GLN A 159 3.13 -0.41 -27.29
CA GLN A 159 2.22 0.15 -26.28
C GLN A 159 0.99 -0.75 -26.06
N ILE A 160 0.39 -1.25 -27.14
CA ILE A 160 -0.75 -2.18 -27.10
C ILE A 160 -0.37 -3.47 -26.38
N GLU A 161 0.85 -3.99 -26.56
CA GLU A 161 1.31 -5.18 -25.85
C GLU A 161 1.51 -4.94 -24.34
N LYS A 162 2.05 -3.78 -23.94
CA LYS A 162 2.10 -3.35 -22.52
C LYS A 162 0.69 -3.25 -21.91
N LEU A 163 -0.26 -2.65 -22.61
CA LEU A 163 -1.66 -2.58 -22.16
C LEU A 163 -2.30 -3.97 -22.03
N LYS A 164 -2.00 -4.90 -22.96
CA LYS A 164 -2.43 -6.31 -22.86
C LYS A 164 -1.78 -7.08 -21.71
N LEU A 165 -0.62 -6.67 -21.21
CA LEU A 165 -0.03 -7.24 -19.99
C LEU A 165 -0.74 -6.71 -18.76
N LEU A 166 -0.88 -5.37 -18.64
CA LEU A 166 -1.58 -4.72 -17.54
C LEU A 166 -3.04 -5.20 -17.40
N LEU A 167 -3.76 -5.38 -18.51
CA LEU A 167 -5.11 -5.96 -18.48
C LEU A 167 -5.11 -7.39 -17.90
N ARG A 168 -4.18 -8.26 -18.35
CA ARG A 168 -4.06 -9.63 -17.83
C ARG A 168 -3.59 -9.70 -16.36
N GLU A 169 -3.00 -8.64 -15.82
CA GLU A 169 -2.73 -8.50 -14.38
C GLU A 169 -3.99 -8.11 -13.62
N ARG A 170 -4.70 -7.06 -14.07
CA ARG A 170 -5.99 -6.67 -13.48
C ARG A 170 -7.02 -7.79 -13.55
N ASP A 171 -7.04 -8.60 -14.61
CA ASP A 171 -7.90 -9.79 -14.73
C ASP A 171 -7.61 -10.84 -13.64
N LYS A 172 -6.32 -11.10 -13.36
CA LYS A 172 -5.93 -12.02 -12.26
C LYS A 172 -6.33 -11.46 -10.90
N GLU A 173 -6.15 -10.15 -10.68
CA GLU A 173 -6.56 -9.46 -9.46
C GLU A 173 -8.09 -9.49 -9.29
N MET A 174 -8.87 -9.28 -10.36
CA MET A 174 -10.33 -9.41 -10.34
C MET A 174 -10.78 -10.84 -10.03
N VAL A 175 -10.10 -11.87 -10.55
CA VAL A 175 -10.39 -13.27 -10.19
C VAL A 175 -10.04 -13.55 -8.71
N SER A 176 -8.90 -13.04 -8.23
CA SER A 176 -8.47 -13.19 -6.82
C SER A 176 -9.42 -12.50 -5.84
N THR A 177 -9.77 -11.24 -6.11
CA THR A 177 -10.73 -10.47 -5.30
C THR A 177 -12.14 -11.06 -5.35
N LYS A 178 -12.60 -11.56 -6.50
CA LYS A 178 -13.88 -12.29 -6.61
C LYS A 178 -13.88 -13.59 -5.80
N TYR A 179 -12.78 -14.34 -5.78
CA TYR A 179 -12.67 -15.55 -4.94
C TYR A 179 -12.69 -15.20 -3.44
N SER A 180 -11.96 -14.15 -3.05
CA SER A 180 -11.97 -13.63 -1.67
C SER A 180 -13.37 -13.14 -1.24
N LEU A 181 -14.09 -12.47 -2.14
CA LEU A 181 -15.47 -12.04 -1.93
C LEU A 181 -16.43 -13.22 -1.76
N SER A 182 -16.39 -14.22 -2.66
CA SER A 182 -17.21 -15.44 -2.55
C SER A 182 -17.02 -16.14 -1.21
N ARG A 183 -15.77 -16.27 -0.75
CA ARG A 183 -15.46 -16.81 0.57
C ARG A 183 -16.08 -15.97 1.71
N LYS A 184 -16.07 -14.64 1.59
CA LYS A 184 -16.70 -13.76 2.60
C LYS A 184 -18.23 -13.81 2.55
N GLU A 185 -18.83 -14.02 1.39
CA GLU A 185 -20.27 -14.28 1.24
C GLU A 185 -20.67 -15.62 1.88
N GLU A 186 -19.87 -16.68 1.73
CA GLU A 186 -20.05 -17.96 2.42
C GLU A 186 -19.88 -17.85 3.95
N GLU A 187 -18.88 -17.10 4.42
CA GLU A 187 -18.69 -16.83 5.85
C GLU A 187 -19.87 -16.01 6.43
N LEU A 188 -20.40 -15.03 5.69
CA LEU A 188 -21.61 -14.29 6.05
C LEU A 188 -22.88 -15.15 6.04
N HIS A 189 -22.98 -16.13 5.14
CA HIS A 189 -24.11 -17.07 5.10
C HIS A 189 -24.13 -17.92 6.37
N LYS A 190 -23.00 -18.53 6.74
CA LYS A 190 -22.85 -19.34 7.96
C LYS A 190 -23.18 -18.54 9.22
N MET A 191 -22.67 -17.31 9.33
CA MET A 191 -23.02 -16.43 10.46
C MET A 191 -24.52 -16.07 10.51
N ARG A 192 -25.21 -16.00 9.36
CA ARG A 192 -26.67 -15.79 9.32
C ARG A 192 -27.44 -17.03 9.76
N GLU A 193 -26.98 -18.23 9.39
CA GLU A 193 -27.54 -19.51 9.83
C GLU A 193 -27.34 -19.70 11.35
N ASP A 194 -26.14 -19.43 11.87
CA ASP A 194 -25.84 -19.46 13.31
C ASP A 194 -26.71 -18.47 14.10
N LEU A 195 -26.93 -17.26 13.58
CA LEU A 195 -27.79 -16.26 14.21
C LEU A 195 -29.26 -16.67 14.18
N TYR A 196 -29.73 -17.31 13.10
CA TYR A 196 -31.09 -17.84 13.00
C TYR A 196 -31.33 -18.98 14.00
N LEU A 197 -30.38 -19.91 14.13
CA LEU A 197 -30.44 -20.99 15.13
C LEU A 197 -30.42 -20.44 16.58
N LYS A 198 -29.54 -19.47 16.86
CA LYS A 198 -29.49 -18.80 18.18
C LYS A 198 -30.76 -18.00 18.49
N ASN A 199 -31.43 -17.44 17.48
CA ASN A 199 -32.72 -16.78 17.67
C ASN A 199 -33.81 -17.78 18.08
N ILE A 200 -33.87 -18.95 17.43
CA ILE A 200 -34.80 -20.04 17.83
C ILE A 200 -34.49 -20.54 19.25
N GLU A 201 -33.21 -20.67 19.61
CA GLU A 201 -32.81 -21.04 20.98
C GLU A 201 -33.21 -19.96 22.00
N ALA A 202 -33.03 -18.68 21.68
CA ALA A 202 -33.47 -17.56 22.53
C ALA A 202 -34.99 -17.50 22.68
N GLU A 203 -35.76 -17.76 21.62
CA GLU A 203 -37.22 -17.87 21.67
C GLU A 203 -37.66 -19.03 22.57
N LYS A 204 -37.02 -20.21 22.46
CA LYS A 204 -37.25 -21.35 23.35
C LYS A 204 -36.95 -21.01 24.82
N ILE A 205 -35.81 -20.35 25.09
CA ILE A 205 -35.45 -19.90 26.44
C ILE A 205 -36.47 -18.88 26.97
N SER A 206 -36.97 -17.96 26.13
CA SER A 206 -38.01 -17.00 26.51
C SER A 206 -39.33 -17.68 26.90
N LEU A 207 -39.74 -18.73 26.17
CA LEU A 207 -40.92 -19.52 26.50
C LEU A 207 -40.74 -20.33 27.80
N GLU A 208 -39.55 -20.91 28.00
CA GLU A 208 -39.22 -21.59 29.26
C GLU A 208 -39.25 -20.60 30.44
N LEU A 209 -38.64 -19.42 30.32
CA LEU A 209 -38.69 -18.37 31.35
C LEU A 209 -40.14 -17.94 31.64
N GLN A 210 -40.95 -17.67 30.61
CA GLN A 210 -42.36 -17.31 30.78
C GLN A 210 -43.16 -18.40 31.54
N SER A 211 -42.88 -19.69 31.29
CA SER A 211 -43.51 -20.79 32.03
C SER A 211 -43.07 -20.84 33.51
N ARG A 212 -41.81 -20.49 33.79
CA ARG A 212 -41.28 -20.43 35.16
C ARG A 212 -41.84 -19.23 35.93
N ASP A 213 -42.00 -18.09 35.26
CA ASP A 213 -42.64 -16.91 35.85
C ASP A 213 -44.12 -17.17 36.19
N GLN A 214 -44.85 -17.94 35.37
CA GLN A 214 -46.20 -18.40 35.72
C GLN A 214 -46.19 -19.26 37.00
N ILE A 215 -45.32 -20.28 37.07
CA ILE A 215 -45.20 -21.16 38.25
C ILE A 215 -44.79 -20.37 39.50
N LEU A 216 -43.92 -19.37 39.37
CA LEU A 216 -43.55 -18.46 40.46
C LEU A 216 -44.73 -17.56 40.87
N GLY A 217 -45.58 -17.13 39.94
CA GLY A 217 -46.84 -16.44 40.23
C GLY A 217 -47.79 -17.33 41.05
N GLU A 218 -48.02 -18.56 40.61
CA GLU A 218 -48.86 -19.55 41.31
C GLU A 218 -48.32 -19.86 42.72
N ALA A 219 -47.01 -20.05 42.85
CA ALA A 219 -46.34 -20.26 44.15
C ALA A 219 -46.49 -19.05 45.09
N ASN A 220 -46.39 -17.82 44.57
CA ASN A 220 -46.63 -16.61 45.35
C ASN A 220 -48.09 -16.50 45.84
N GLU A 221 -49.07 -16.93 45.05
CA GLU A 221 -50.48 -17.00 45.51
C GLU A 221 -50.70 -18.08 46.58
N VAL A 222 -49.97 -19.21 46.53
CA VAL A 222 -49.97 -20.21 47.61
C VAL A 222 -49.36 -19.63 48.89
N ILE A 223 -48.22 -18.94 48.80
CA ILE A 223 -47.56 -18.29 49.95
C ILE A 223 -48.46 -17.20 50.55
N LYS A 224 -49.18 -16.42 49.74
CA LYS A 224 -50.18 -15.45 50.22
C LYS A 224 -51.29 -16.12 51.03
N LYS A 225 -51.82 -17.26 50.58
CA LYS A 225 -52.85 -18.03 51.30
C LYS A 225 -52.31 -18.58 52.63
N GLN A 226 -51.17 -19.26 52.59
CA GLN A 226 -50.50 -19.79 53.79
C GLN A 226 -50.21 -18.69 54.82
N LYS A 227 -49.88 -17.47 54.39
CA LYS A 227 -49.69 -16.32 55.28
C LYS A 227 -50.99 -15.91 55.99
N VAL A 228 -52.14 -15.98 55.33
CA VAL A 228 -53.46 -15.74 55.96
C VAL A 228 -53.78 -16.89 56.91
N ASP A 229 -53.62 -18.15 56.49
CA ASP A 229 -53.86 -19.33 57.32
C ASP A 229 -53.05 -19.27 58.64
N ILE A 230 -51.78 -18.87 58.57
CA ILE A 230 -50.90 -18.69 59.75
C ILE A 230 -51.39 -17.52 60.63
N GLN A 231 -51.88 -16.42 60.05
CA GLN A 231 -52.43 -15.29 60.82
C GLN A 231 -53.71 -15.71 61.57
N GLU A 232 -54.60 -16.46 60.94
CA GLU A 232 -55.80 -17.02 61.58
C GLU A 232 -55.45 -18.01 62.69
N LEU A 233 -54.48 -18.90 62.46
CA LEU A 233 -53.99 -19.84 63.48
C LEU A 233 -53.38 -19.10 64.68
N HIS A 234 -52.62 -18.03 64.48
CA HIS A 234 -52.11 -17.20 65.58
C HIS A 234 -53.25 -16.54 66.38
N SER A 235 -54.31 -16.05 65.74
CA SER A 235 -55.50 -15.54 66.45
C SER A 235 -56.19 -16.63 67.27
N VAL A 236 -56.35 -17.84 66.71
CA VAL A 236 -56.94 -18.98 67.43
C VAL A 236 -56.07 -19.42 68.61
N ILE A 237 -54.74 -19.41 68.49
CA ILE A 237 -53.82 -19.70 69.59
C ILE A 237 -53.97 -18.66 70.71
N GLY A 238 -53.95 -17.37 70.40
CA GLY A 238 -54.14 -16.31 71.40
C GLY A 238 -55.49 -16.40 72.13
N GLU A 239 -56.57 -16.76 71.43
CA GLU A 239 -57.86 -17.07 72.07
C GLU A 239 -57.76 -18.26 73.05
N LYS A 240 -57.02 -19.31 72.70
CA LYS A 240 -56.85 -20.51 73.54
C LYS A 240 -55.99 -20.20 74.77
N GLU A 241 -54.94 -19.40 74.61
CA GLU A 241 -54.11 -18.91 75.72
C GLU A 241 -54.91 -18.09 76.72
N LEU A 242 -55.76 -17.16 76.26
CA LEU A 242 -56.67 -16.40 77.13
C LEU A 242 -57.67 -17.30 77.86
N LYS A 243 -58.22 -18.32 77.18
CA LYS A 243 -59.14 -19.30 77.78
C LYS A 243 -58.44 -20.19 78.82
N LEU A 244 -57.18 -20.58 78.57
CA LEU A 244 -56.34 -21.31 79.53
C LEU A 244 -55.99 -20.46 80.75
N LEU A 245 -55.63 -19.19 80.55
CA LEU A 245 -55.34 -18.23 81.63
C LEU A 245 -56.56 -18.04 82.54
N HIS A 246 -57.76 -17.89 81.96
CA HIS A 246 -59.00 -17.85 82.73
C HIS A 246 -59.26 -19.14 83.51
N SER A 247 -59.06 -20.31 82.89
CA SER A 247 -59.22 -21.62 83.55
C SER A 247 -58.21 -21.83 84.69
N LEU A 248 -56.96 -21.39 84.54
CA LEU A 248 -55.94 -21.43 85.60
C LEU A 248 -56.31 -20.51 86.77
N GLN A 249 -56.84 -19.32 86.50
CA GLN A 249 -57.31 -18.42 87.55
C GLN A 249 -58.55 -18.98 88.27
N GLN A 250 -59.47 -19.63 87.54
CA GLN A 250 -60.59 -20.36 88.12
C GLN A 250 -60.11 -21.52 89.01
N LYS A 251 -59.05 -22.24 88.62
CA LYS A 251 -58.44 -23.31 89.41
C LYS A 251 -57.84 -22.81 90.72
N ARG A 252 -57.03 -21.75 90.68
CA ARG A 252 -56.50 -21.08 91.90
C ARG A 252 -57.61 -20.65 92.85
N ASN A 253 -58.71 -20.10 92.32
CA ASN A 253 -59.86 -19.72 93.13
C ASN A 253 -60.56 -20.95 93.77
N GLN A 254 -60.58 -22.11 93.11
CA GLN A 254 -61.07 -23.37 93.69
C GLN A 254 -60.12 -23.92 94.76
N GLU A 255 -58.80 -23.86 94.53
CA GLU A 255 -57.76 -24.31 95.46
C GLU A 255 -57.78 -23.52 96.77
N GLU A 256 -57.88 -22.18 96.72
CA GLU A 256 -57.99 -21.35 97.93
C GLU A 256 -59.29 -21.64 98.70
N MET A 257 -60.41 -21.87 97.99
CA MET A 257 -61.68 -22.25 98.62
C MET A 257 -61.63 -23.63 99.29
N LEU A 258 -60.86 -24.58 98.74
CA LEU A 258 -60.58 -25.88 99.36
C LEU A 258 -59.68 -25.71 100.59
N ARG A 259 -58.60 -24.92 100.52
CA ARG A 259 -57.71 -24.65 101.68
C ARG A 259 -58.48 -24.03 102.85
N VAL A 260 -59.44 -23.16 102.56
CA VAL A 260 -60.36 -22.55 103.55
C VAL A 260 -61.39 -23.56 104.10
N ALA A 261 -61.69 -24.65 103.38
CA ALA A 261 -62.53 -25.74 103.89
C ALA A 261 -61.72 -26.74 104.74
N GLU A 262 -60.50 -27.08 104.32
CA GLU A 262 -59.56 -27.95 105.05
C GLU A 262 -59.26 -27.39 106.45
N ALA A 263 -58.86 -26.12 106.56
CA ALA A 263 -58.61 -25.46 107.84
C ALA A 263 -59.84 -25.45 108.79
N LYS A 264 -61.07 -25.50 108.25
CA LYS A 264 -62.31 -25.61 109.04
C LYS A 264 -62.58 -27.05 109.51
N LEU A 265 -62.09 -28.05 108.80
CA LEU A 265 -62.14 -29.45 109.21
C LEU A 265 -61.07 -29.73 110.28
N GLU A 266 -59.85 -29.21 110.13
CA GLU A 266 -58.78 -29.29 111.14
C GLU A 266 -59.22 -28.69 112.48
N ALA A 267 -59.84 -27.51 112.48
CA ALA A 267 -60.40 -26.91 113.69
C ALA A 267 -61.42 -27.82 114.39
N ARG A 268 -62.24 -28.56 113.63
CA ARG A 268 -63.23 -29.51 114.16
C ARG A 268 -62.62 -30.82 114.66
N THR A 269 -61.55 -31.33 114.05
CA THR A 269 -60.90 -32.56 114.54
C THR A 269 -60.20 -32.32 115.87
N LEU A 270 -59.59 -31.15 116.07
CA LEU A 270 -59.06 -30.73 117.37
C LEU A 270 -60.17 -30.63 118.43
N GLU A 271 -61.33 -30.05 118.09
CA GLU A 271 -62.49 -29.95 118.99
C GLU A 271 -63.12 -31.32 119.36
N TRP A 272 -62.94 -32.33 118.50
CA TRP A 272 -63.37 -33.70 118.77
C TRP A 272 -62.40 -34.45 119.69
N LEU A 273 -61.09 -34.31 119.48
CA LEU A 273 -60.05 -34.95 120.30
C LEU A 273 -60.15 -34.55 121.78
N CYS A 274 -60.44 -33.27 122.07
CA CYS A 274 -60.67 -32.80 123.43
C CYS A 274 -61.80 -33.58 124.14
N ARG A 275 -62.92 -33.82 123.46
CA ARG A 275 -64.05 -34.59 124.02
C ARG A 275 -63.75 -36.08 124.18
N GLN A 276 -62.86 -36.64 123.37
CA GLN A 276 -62.44 -38.04 123.52
C GLN A 276 -61.65 -38.26 124.82
N GLU A 277 -60.86 -37.27 125.25
CA GLU A 277 -60.08 -37.33 126.50
C GLU A 277 -60.96 -37.22 127.76
N GLU A 278 -62.12 -36.59 127.65
CA GLU A 278 -63.12 -36.52 128.74
C GLU A 278 -63.76 -37.89 129.00
N LEU A 279 -64.07 -38.66 127.94
CA LEU A 279 -64.69 -39.99 128.05
C LEU A 279 -63.78 -41.05 128.70
N LYS A 280 -62.45 -40.93 128.55
CA LYS A 280 -61.49 -41.85 129.18
C LYS A 280 -61.59 -41.81 130.71
N LYS A 281 -61.73 -40.63 131.29
CA LYS A 281 -61.80 -40.42 132.76
C LYS A 281 -63.02 -41.12 133.37
N LEU A 282 -64.16 -41.09 132.68
CA LEU A 282 -65.38 -41.82 133.07
C LEU A 282 -65.24 -43.36 132.94
N THR A 283 -64.25 -43.84 132.19
CA THR A 283 -64.02 -45.28 131.98
C THR A 283 -63.24 -45.90 133.14
N GLU A 284 -62.36 -45.13 133.80
CA GLU A 284 -61.58 -45.59 134.96
C GLU A 284 -62.47 -45.82 136.20
N GLU A 285 -63.55 -45.06 136.35
CA GLU A 285 -64.51 -45.19 137.46
C GLU A 285 -65.33 -46.51 137.40
N VAL A 286 -65.48 -47.11 136.22
CA VAL A 286 -66.26 -48.35 136.00
C VAL A 286 -65.48 -49.61 136.37
N ALA A 287 -64.14 -49.54 136.48
CA ALA A 287 -63.27 -50.70 136.64
C ALA A 287 -63.37 -51.41 138.01
N ASN A 288 -64.10 -50.85 138.99
CA ASN A 288 -63.99 -51.23 140.40
C ASN A 288 -65.02 -52.27 140.90
N GLN A 289 -65.63 -53.06 140.01
CA GLN A 289 -66.50 -54.18 140.39
C GLN A 289 -66.36 -55.44 139.49
N LYS A 290 -66.75 -56.58 140.08
CA LYS A 290 -67.06 -57.88 139.43
C LYS A 290 -65.90 -58.82 139.07
N TYR A 291 -65.18 -59.27 140.10
CA TYR A 291 -64.48 -60.56 140.08
C TYR A 291 -65.45 -61.77 140.20
N LYS A 292 -64.95 -62.96 139.85
CA LYS A 292 -65.63 -64.28 139.82
C LYS A 292 -66.60 -64.44 138.62
N ILE A 293 -66.69 -65.59 137.96
CA ILE A 293 -66.31 -66.97 138.38
C ILE A 293 -65.33 -67.60 137.37
N LYS A 294 -64.28 -68.27 137.87
CA LYS A 294 -63.48 -69.27 137.13
C LYS A 294 -63.93 -70.67 137.56
N GLY A 295 -63.89 -71.66 136.65
CA GLY A 295 -64.31 -73.03 137.00
C GLY A 295 -64.28 -74.09 135.89
N THR A 296 -64.21 -73.71 134.61
CA THR A 296 -64.22 -74.63 133.44
C THR A 296 -62.87 -74.66 132.71
N GLU A 297 -61.77 -74.46 133.45
CA GLU A 297 -60.47 -74.09 132.87
C GLU A 297 -59.57 -75.31 132.55
N ALA A 298 -59.79 -76.46 133.19
CA ALA A 298 -58.91 -77.63 133.10
C ALA A 298 -59.07 -78.46 131.80
N GLU A 299 -60.30 -78.77 131.40
CA GLU A 299 -60.56 -79.60 130.21
C GLU A 299 -60.26 -78.86 128.90
N LEU A 300 -60.36 -77.52 128.91
CA LEU A 300 -59.98 -76.68 127.78
C LEU A 300 -58.47 -76.70 127.50
N GLU A 301 -57.60 -76.96 128.48
CA GLU A 301 -56.14 -76.99 128.25
C GLU A 301 -55.69 -78.18 127.39
N GLN A 302 -56.25 -79.37 127.60
CA GLN A 302 -55.90 -80.53 126.76
C GLN A 302 -56.38 -80.37 125.30
N MET A 303 -57.48 -79.63 125.08
CA MET A 303 -57.93 -79.28 123.73
C MET A 303 -57.12 -78.12 123.12
N ARG A 304 -56.59 -77.20 123.95
CA ARG A 304 -55.67 -76.12 123.50
C ARG A 304 -54.34 -76.67 123.00
N THR A 305 -53.74 -77.63 123.68
CA THR A 305 -52.41 -78.17 123.28
C THR A 305 -52.43 -78.84 121.92
N VAL A 306 -53.44 -79.66 121.62
CA VAL A 306 -53.59 -80.31 120.30
C VAL A 306 -53.94 -79.31 119.19
N LEU A 307 -54.78 -78.31 119.49
CA LEU A 307 -55.05 -77.22 118.55
C LEU A 307 -53.83 -76.32 118.32
N ALA A 308 -52.88 -76.24 119.25
CA ALA A 308 -51.64 -75.50 119.08
C ALA A 308 -50.70 -76.19 118.06
N THR A 309 -50.51 -77.51 118.15
CA THR A 309 -49.64 -78.26 117.22
C THR A 309 -50.11 -78.17 115.77
N ILE A 310 -51.41 -78.41 115.53
CA ILE A 310 -52.00 -78.31 114.18
C ILE A 310 -51.92 -76.88 113.64
N ARG A 311 -52.03 -75.86 114.52
CA ARG A 311 -51.83 -74.46 114.12
C ARG A 311 -50.38 -74.15 113.75
N SER A 312 -49.38 -74.66 114.46
CA SER A 312 -47.97 -74.49 114.04
C SER A 312 -47.71 -75.09 112.66
N GLU A 313 -48.15 -76.33 112.41
CA GLU A 313 -47.96 -76.99 111.11
C GLU A 313 -48.65 -76.23 109.96
N LEU A 314 -49.88 -75.74 110.18
CA LEU A 314 -50.60 -74.91 109.21
C LEU A 314 -49.92 -73.56 108.97
N ILE A 315 -49.42 -72.91 110.03
CA ILE A 315 -48.69 -71.65 109.95
C ILE A 315 -47.36 -71.83 109.20
N ASP A 316 -46.65 -72.94 109.41
CA ASP A 316 -45.38 -73.21 108.75
C ASP A 316 -45.57 -73.63 107.28
N SER A 317 -46.65 -74.34 106.96
CA SER A 317 -47.12 -74.54 105.57
C SER A 317 -47.46 -73.20 104.89
N GLN A 318 -48.15 -72.29 105.60
CA GLN A 318 -48.49 -70.96 105.10
C GLN A 318 -47.24 -70.08 104.87
N LYS A 319 -46.24 -70.14 105.76
CA LYS A 319 -44.93 -69.49 105.58
C LYS A 319 -44.21 -70.05 104.34
N SER A 320 -44.17 -71.37 104.18
CA SER A 320 -43.55 -72.03 103.03
C SER A 320 -44.20 -71.61 101.71
N LEU A 321 -45.54 -71.59 101.66
CA LEU A 321 -46.29 -71.12 100.49
C LEU A 321 -46.09 -69.63 100.22
N ALA A 322 -45.97 -68.79 101.25
CA ALA A 322 -45.65 -67.36 101.10
C ALA A 322 -44.22 -67.14 100.57
N LEU A 323 -43.23 -67.93 101.02
CA LEU A 323 -41.88 -67.91 100.49
C LEU A 323 -41.84 -68.37 99.02
N SER A 324 -42.56 -69.43 98.67
CA SER A 324 -42.70 -69.91 97.29
C SER A 324 -43.37 -68.87 96.38
N ARG A 325 -44.40 -68.16 96.85
CA ARG A 325 -44.98 -67.03 96.12
C ARG A 325 -43.98 -65.87 95.95
N LYS A 326 -43.18 -65.58 96.98
CA LYS A 326 -42.15 -64.54 96.90
C LYS A 326 -41.04 -64.89 95.90
N THR A 327 -40.59 -66.15 95.83
CA THR A 327 -39.60 -66.56 94.82
C THR A 327 -40.18 -66.55 93.41
N LEU A 328 -41.45 -66.95 93.23
CA LEU A 328 -42.14 -66.87 91.93
C LEU A 328 -42.34 -65.43 91.46
N ASN A 329 -42.80 -64.52 92.32
CA ASN A 329 -42.95 -63.09 92.00
C ASN A 329 -41.60 -62.42 91.70
N ASN A 330 -40.50 -62.87 92.33
CA ASN A 330 -39.16 -62.39 91.98
C ASN A 330 -38.72 -62.88 90.59
N GLN A 331 -39.08 -64.11 90.19
CA GLN A 331 -38.83 -64.64 88.85
C GLN A 331 -39.68 -63.92 87.79
N GLU A 332 -40.93 -63.59 88.12
CA GLU A 332 -41.85 -62.81 87.28
C GLU A 332 -41.27 -61.42 86.97
N HIS A 333 -40.87 -60.65 87.98
CA HIS A 333 -40.18 -59.37 87.77
C HIS A 333 -38.85 -59.48 87.01
N GLN A 334 -38.13 -60.61 87.15
CA GLN A 334 -36.90 -60.84 86.37
C GLN A 334 -37.21 -61.07 84.88
N LEU A 335 -38.31 -61.76 84.56
CA LEU A 335 -38.77 -61.97 83.18
C LEU A 335 -39.37 -60.69 82.59
N GLU A 336 -40.16 -59.92 83.36
CA GLU A 336 -40.66 -58.61 82.95
C GLU A 336 -39.51 -57.66 82.59
N LYS A 337 -38.46 -57.62 83.43
CA LYS A 337 -37.27 -56.83 83.13
C LYS A 337 -36.59 -57.31 81.84
N GLN A 338 -36.38 -58.61 81.66
CA GLN A 338 -35.77 -59.14 80.44
C GLN A 338 -36.60 -58.83 79.18
N LEU A 339 -37.93 -58.80 79.27
CA LEU A 339 -38.80 -58.39 78.17
C LEU A 339 -38.66 -56.88 77.85
N ALA A 340 -38.55 -56.03 78.88
CA ALA A 340 -38.29 -54.60 78.70
C ALA A 340 -36.92 -54.34 78.06
N ASP A 341 -35.86 -54.95 78.60
CA ASP A 341 -34.49 -54.86 78.08
C ASP A 341 -34.42 -55.31 76.60
N MET A 342 -35.19 -56.33 76.21
CA MET A 342 -35.27 -56.83 74.82
C MET A 342 -36.06 -55.92 73.87
N GLU A 343 -37.13 -55.27 74.34
CA GLU A 343 -37.88 -54.31 73.52
C GLU A 343 -37.09 -53.01 73.32
N GLU A 344 -36.33 -52.56 74.32
CA GLU A 344 -35.40 -51.43 74.18
C GLU A 344 -34.29 -51.73 73.16
N GLN A 345 -33.68 -52.91 73.22
CA GLN A 345 -32.73 -53.38 72.20
C GLN A 345 -33.34 -53.42 70.80
N LYS A 346 -34.62 -53.83 70.68
CA LYS A 346 -35.36 -53.85 69.41
C LYS A 346 -35.63 -52.44 68.86
N ILE A 347 -35.93 -51.46 69.73
CA ILE A 347 -36.04 -50.04 69.35
C ILE A 347 -34.68 -49.50 68.85
N VAL A 348 -33.59 -49.81 69.55
CA VAL A 348 -32.22 -49.44 69.17
C VAL A 348 -31.78 -50.09 67.83
N LEU A 349 -32.10 -51.36 67.61
CA LEU A 349 -31.85 -52.02 66.32
C LEU A 349 -32.66 -51.40 65.18
N MET A 350 -33.90 -50.96 65.44
CA MET A 350 -34.73 -50.27 64.44
C MET A 350 -34.21 -48.87 64.11
N SER A 351 -33.69 -48.11 65.10
CA SER A 351 -33.08 -46.80 64.84
C SER A 351 -31.73 -46.93 64.11
N HIS A 352 -30.89 -47.91 64.47
CA HIS A 352 -29.68 -48.23 63.71
C HIS A 352 -30.00 -48.64 62.26
N LYS A 353 -31.04 -49.45 62.03
CA LYS A 353 -31.50 -49.84 60.69
C LYS A 353 -31.98 -48.65 59.86
N ALA A 354 -32.67 -47.68 60.48
CA ALA A 354 -33.06 -46.43 59.82
C ALA A 354 -31.83 -45.57 59.48
N SER A 355 -30.90 -45.40 60.43
CA SER A 355 -29.64 -44.68 60.23
C SER A 355 -28.79 -45.28 59.10
N LEU A 356 -28.62 -46.60 59.08
CA LEU A 356 -27.93 -47.32 58.00
C LEU A 356 -28.56 -47.06 56.62
N LYS A 357 -29.90 -47.04 56.54
CA LYS A 357 -30.62 -46.77 55.29
C LYS A 357 -30.46 -45.31 54.84
N ASN A 358 -30.41 -44.37 55.77
CA ASN A 358 -30.13 -42.97 55.46
C ASN A 358 -28.69 -42.79 54.95
N ALA A 359 -27.70 -43.40 55.61
CA ALA A 359 -26.31 -43.39 55.17
C ALA A 359 -26.12 -44.02 53.78
N GLN A 360 -26.87 -45.09 53.46
CA GLN A 360 -26.90 -45.66 52.11
C GLN A 360 -27.44 -44.68 51.05
N LEU A 361 -28.51 -43.94 51.35
CA LEU A 361 -29.06 -42.92 50.45
C LEU A 361 -28.11 -41.72 50.29
N GLU A 362 -27.41 -41.33 51.35
CA GLU A 362 -26.41 -40.26 51.34
C GLU A 362 -25.18 -40.64 50.50
N ILE A 363 -24.66 -41.86 50.67
CA ILE A 363 -23.60 -42.42 49.82
C ILE A 363 -24.02 -42.44 48.34
N GLU A 364 -25.26 -42.83 48.03
CA GLU A 364 -25.74 -42.85 46.65
C GLU A 364 -25.92 -41.42 46.08
N ASN A 365 -26.33 -40.46 46.90
CA ASN A 365 -26.39 -39.04 46.53
C ASN A 365 -24.99 -38.49 46.20
N GLU A 366 -23.98 -38.76 47.03
CA GLU A 366 -22.60 -38.33 46.77
C GLU A 366 -21.99 -39.01 45.54
N LYS A 367 -22.28 -40.30 45.28
CA LYS A 367 -21.91 -40.94 44.00
C LYS A 367 -22.48 -40.20 42.80
N ASN A 368 -23.78 -39.90 42.82
CA ASN A 368 -24.45 -39.20 41.72
C ASN A 368 -23.87 -37.79 41.48
N LYS A 369 -23.56 -37.05 42.55
CA LYS A 369 -22.86 -35.76 42.47
C LYS A 369 -21.45 -35.92 41.87
N LEU A 370 -20.70 -36.92 42.31
CA LEU A 370 -19.34 -37.20 41.85
C LEU A 370 -19.29 -37.67 40.39
N GLU A 371 -20.29 -38.42 39.93
CA GLU A 371 -20.44 -38.81 38.52
C GLU A 371 -20.83 -37.60 37.65
N ALA A 372 -21.75 -36.74 38.10
CA ALA A 372 -22.05 -35.48 37.43
C ALA A 372 -20.83 -34.54 37.36
N ALA A 373 -20.01 -34.49 38.42
CA ALA A 373 -18.75 -33.73 38.42
C ALA A 373 -17.72 -34.31 37.44
N ARG A 374 -17.57 -35.64 37.37
CA ARG A 374 -16.72 -36.30 36.37
C ARG A 374 -17.17 -36.01 34.94
N ALA A 375 -18.47 -36.09 34.66
CA ALA A 375 -19.03 -35.75 33.35
C ALA A 375 -18.75 -34.28 32.97
N ARG A 376 -18.87 -33.36 33.92
CA ARG A 376 -18.53 -31.94 33.72
C ARG A 376 -17.04 -31.73 33.45
N ASN A 377 -16.15 -32.43 34.17
CA ASN A 377 -14.70 -32.33 33.94
C ASN A 377 -14.30 -32.87 32.57
N ALA A 378 -14.81 -34.05 32.17
CA ALA A 378 -14.54 -34.63 30.86
C ALA A 378 -15.03 -33.74 29.68
N GLU A 379 -16.07 -32.94 29.91
CA GLU A 379 -16.53 -31.94 28.94
C GLU A 379 -15.64 -30.69 28.92
N LEU A 380 -15.18 -30.22 30.09
CA LEU A 380 -14.20 -29.14 30.18
C LEU A 380 -12.84 -29.51 29.58
N GLU A 381 -12.41 -30.77 29.67
CA GLU A 381 -11.20 -31.30 29.03
C GLU A 381 -11.30 -31.24 27.50
N LYS A 382 -12.41 -31.71 26.91
CA LYS A 382 -12.65 -31.56 25.46
C LYS A 382 -12.66 -30.10 25.01
N GLN A 383 -13.29 -29.21 25.79
CA GLN A 383 -13.33 -27.78 25.48
C GLN A 383 -11.95 -27.12 25.63
N LEU A 384 -11.12 -27.60 26.56
CA LEU A 384 -9.73 -27.17 26.70
C LEU A 384 -8.89 -27.64 25.51
N ASP A 385 -9.04 -28.88 25.07
CA ASP A 385 -8.30 -29.42 23.91
C ASP A 385 -8.73 -28.77 22.59
N ALA A 386 -10.03 -28.54 22.38
CA ALA A 386 -10.53 -27.75 21.25
C ALA A 386 -9.95 -26.33 21.25
N LYS A 387 -9.80 -25.69 22.42
CA LYS A 387 -9.13 -24.39 22.56
C LYS A 387 -7.62 -24.47 22.31
N LYS A 388 -6.93 -25.54 22.71
CA LYS A 388 -5.50 -25.75 22.37
C LYS A 388 -5.30 -25.83 20.85
N VAL A 389 -6.17 -26.55 20.13
CA VAL A 389 -6.13 -26.64 18.67
C VAL A 389 -6.34 -25.26 18.04
N LEU A 390 -7.38 -24.53 18.44
CA LEU A 390 -7.63 -23.17 17.93
C LEU A 390 -6.46 -22.20 18.21
N VAL A 391 -5.82 -22.30 19.38
CA VAL A 391 -4.62 -21.50 19.71
C VAL A 391 -3.43 -21.87 18.82
N ALA A 392 -3.23 -23.16 18.50
CA ALA A 392 -2.18 -23.60 17.59
C ALA A 392 -2.43 -23.13 16.14
N GLU A 393 -3.68 -23.18 15.67
CA GLU A 393 -4.09 -22.63 14.37
C GLU A 393 -3.85 -21.12 14.30
N LEU A 394 -4.27 -20.36 15.32
CA LEU A 394 -4.05 -18.91 15.39
C LEU A 394 -2.56 -18.55 15.48
N GLN A 395 -1.73 -19.35 16.15
CA GLN A 395 -0.28 -19.18 16.19
C GLN A 395 0.34 -19.40 14.79
N GLN A 396 -0.07 -20.45 14.08
CA GLN A 396 0.38 -20.71 12.71
C GLN A 396 -0.02 -19.57 11.75
N ASP A 397 -1.26 -19.07 11.88
CA ASP A 397 -1.79 -17.96 11.08
C ASP A 397 -1.05 -16.64 11.40
N LEU A 398 -0.68 -16.42 12.66
CA LEU A 398 0.13 -15.28 13.11
C LEU A 398 1.55 -15.33 12.54
N ASP A 399 2.22 -16.49 12.61
CA ASP A 399 3.60 -16.64 12.12
C ASP A 399 3.67 -16.57 10.58
N ALA A 400 2.69 -17.12 9.87
CA ALA A 400 2.56 -16.93 8.42
C ALA A 400 2.40 -15.45 8.04
N ARG A 401 1.65 -14.66 8.82
CA ARG A 401 1.52 -13.21 8.62
C ARG A 401 2.81 -12.45 8.93
N LYS A 402 3.59 -12.87 9.94
CA LYS A 402 4.92 -12.29 10.21
C LYS A 402 5.86 -12.47 9.02
N SER A 403 5.97 -13.69 8.48
CA SER A 403 6.81 -13.95 7.29
C SER A 403 6.35 -13.17 6.07
N ALA A 404 5.04 -13.04 5.84
CA ALA A 404 4.51 -12.21 4.74
C ALA A 404 4.85 -10.72 4.92
N LEU A 405 4.76 -10.19 6.14
CA LEU A 405 5.14 -8.81 6.48
C LEU A 405 6.65 -8.57 6.33
N GLU A 406 7.48 -9.55 6.67
CA GLU A 406 8.93 -9.49 6.49
C GLU A 406 9.31 -9.47 4.99
N CYS A 407 8.70 -10.33 4.16
CA CYS A 407 8.85 -10.28 2.71
C CYS A 407 8.43 -8.92 2.12
N ALA A 408 7.27 -8.39 2.52
CA ALA A 408 6.82 -7.07 2.07
C ALA A 408 7.75 -5.94 2.54
N SER A 409 8.35 -6.06 3.72
CA SER A 409 9.34 -5.09 4.23
C SER A 409 10.63 -5.11 3.40
N ILE A 410 11.09 -6.30 2.98
CA ILE A 410 12.25 -6.46 2.08
C ILE A 410 11.95 -5.85 0.70
N GLU A 411 10.72 -6.04 0.17
CA GLU A 411 10.28 -5.43 -1.09
C GLU A 411 10.20 -3.90 -1.01
N VAL A 412 9.65 -3.34 0.08
CA VAL A 412 9.66 -1.88 0.30
C VAL A 412 11.09 -1.33 0.39
N LEU A 413 12.04 -2.10 0.96
CA LEU A 413 13.45 -1.71 1.00
C LEU A 413 14.16 -1.81 -0.35
N SER A 414 13.76 -2.72 -1.25
CA SER A 414 14.31 -2.77 -2.62
C SER A 414 13.76 -1.63 -3.47
N LEU A 415 12.45 -1.37 -3.41
CA LEU A 415 11.79 -0.27 -4.11
C LEU A 415 12.31 1.11 -3.67
N LYS A 416 12.61 1.31 -2.38
CA LYS A 416 13.27 2.54 -1.89
C LYS A 416 14.65 2.75 -2.51
N LYS A 417 15.48 1.70 -2.58
CA LYS A 417 16.81 1.78 -3.22
C LYS A 417 16.73 2.06 -4.72
N GLU A 418 15.73 1.49 -5.41
CA GLU A 418 15.50 1.80 -6.82
C GLU A 418 15.01 3.25 -7.02
N LEU A 419 14.15 3.76 -6.13
CA LEU A 419 13.71 5.15 -6.15
C LEU A 419 14.87 6.13 -5.91
N GLU A 420 15.73 5.87 -4.91
CA GLU A 420 16.96 6.65 -4.66
C GLU A 420 17.90 6.64 -5.88
N LYS A 421 18.07 5.48 -6.52
CA LYS A 421 18.82 5.37 -7.79
C LYS A 421 18.17 6.22 -8.88
N LYS A 422 16.85 6.16 -9.06
CA LYS A 422 16.14 6.97 -10.07
C LYS A 422 16.19 8.47 -9.78
N MET A 423 16.18 8.87 -8.52
CA MET A 423 16.39 10.27 -8.11
C MET A 423 17.79 10.76 -8.46
N SER A 424 18.84 9.95 -8.24
CA SER A 424 20.21 10.32 -8.65
C SER A 424 20.39 10.36 -10.17
N GLU A 425 19.85 9.38 -10.91
CA GLU A 425 19.79 9.40 -12.38
C GLU A 425 19.07 10.66 -12.92
N PHE A 426 17.96 11.05 -12.29
CA PHE A 426 17.22 12.28 -12.63
C PHE A 426 18.04 13.55 -12.33
N THR A 427 18.72 13.60 -11.18
CA THR A 427 19.55 14.76 -10.76
C THR A 427 20.72 14.97 -11.72
N ILE A 428 21.37 13.89 -12.15
CA ILE A 428 22.43 13.93 -13.18
C ILE A 428 21.86 14.41 -14.52
N SER A 429 20.68 13.92 -14.92
CA SER A 429 20.00 14.33 -16.14
C SER A 429 19.60 15.81 -16.13
N GLN A 430 19.14 16.32 -14.99
CA GLN A 430 18.81 17.74 -14.80
C GLN A 430 20.05 18.63 -14.86
N GLY A 431 21.17 18.22 -14.25
CA GLY A 431 22.45 18.92 -14.37
C GLY A 431 22.97 18.95 -15.81
N LEU A 432 22.86 17.85 -16.55
CA LEU A 432 23.22 17.80 -17.97
C LEU A 432 22.33 18.73 -18.81
N LEU A 433 21.03 18.81 -18.52
CA LEU A 433 20.11 19.73 -19.18
C LEU A 433 20.52 21.19 -18.96
N GLN A 434 20.80 21.60 -17.71
CA GLN A 434 21.26 22.95 -17.38
C GLN A 434 22.58 23.32 -18.10
N VAL A 435 23.51 22.37 -18.22
CA VAL A 435 24.73 22.57 -19.01
C VAL A 435 24.39 22.83 -20.48
N LYS A 436 23.49 22.02 -21.08
CA LYS A 436 23.07 22.18 -22.49
C LYS A 436 22.26 23.46 -22.74
N GLU A 437 21.44 23.90 -21.79
CA GLU A 437 20.80 25.22 -21.81
C GLU A 437 21.85 26.34 -21.82
N SER A 438 22.89 26.24 -20.98
CA SER A 438 23.97 27.24 -20.94
C SER A 438 24.80 27.28 -22.23
N GLU A 439 25.06 26.13 -22.87
CA GLU A 439 25.70 26.02 -24.18
C GLU A 439 24.83 26.65 -25.27
N LEU A 440 23.53 26.37 -25.27
CA LEU A 440 22.57 26.89 -26.25
C LEU A 440 22.38 28.41 -26.12
N VAL A 441 22.44 28.96 -24.90
CA VAL A 441 22.47 30.41 -24.67
C VAL A 441 23.75 31.03 -25.23
N LYS A 442 24.93 30.44 -24.98
CA LYS A 442 26.21 30.91 -25.56
C LYS A 442 26.17 30.90 -27.09
N ALA A 443 25.66 29.81 -27.69
CA ALA A 443 25.53 29.68 -29.14
C ALA A 443 24.57 30.75 -29.74
N LYS A 444 23.45 31.04 -29.07
CA LYS A 444 22.54 32.13 -29.48
C LYS A 444 23.21 33.51 -29.43
N LEU A 445 23.99 33.79 -28.39
CA LEU A 445 24.71 35.07 -28.26
C LEU A 445 25.76 35.25 -29.36
N GLU A 446 26.53 34.20 -29.67
CA GLU A 446 27.52 34.27 -30.77
C GLU A 446 26.84 34.40 -32.14
N ILE A 447 25.65 33.80 -32.34
CA ILE A 447 24.86 34.01 -33.57
C ILE A 447 24.40 35.48 -33.70
N GLU A 448 23.94 36.14 -32.62
CA GLU A 448 23.56 37.56 -32.67
C GLU A 448 24.77 38.50 -32.85
N ARG A 449 25.93 38.13 -32.29
CA ARG A 449 27.19 38.81 -32.58
C ARG A 449 27.54 38.71 -34.07
N LEU A 450 27.57 37.51 -34.64
CA LEU A 450 27.87 37.30 -36.06
C LEU A 450 26.84 37.96 -37.00
N ARG A 451 25.56 38.06 -36.58
CA ARG A 451 24.53 38.86 -37.28
C ARG A 451 24.84 40.35 -37.24
N SER A 452 25.40 40.85 -36.15
CA SER A 452 25.79 42.26 -35.99
C SER A 452 27.05 42.58 -36.79
N ASP A 453 28.05 41.70 -36.75
CA ASP A 453 29.26 41.79 -37.56
C ASP A 453 28.93 41.75 -39.06
N LYS A 454 28.01 40.87 -39.49
CA LYS A 454 27.50 40.84 -40.87
C LYS A 454 26.87 42.17 -41.30
N LYS A 455 26.03 42.79 -40.44
CA LYS A 455 25.44 44.12 -40.72
C LYS A 455 26.51 45.19 -40.85
N SER A 456 27.52 45.19 -39.98
CA SER A 456 28.66 46.12 -40.02
C SER A 456 29.46 45.99 -41.33
N ILE A 457 29.80 44.76 -41.72
CA ILE A 457 30.50 44.47 -42.99
C ILE A 457 29.65 44.88 -44.19
N GLN A 458 28.32 44.65 -44.16
CA GLN A 458 27.42 45.06 -45.24
C GLN A 458 27.33 46.59 -45.41
N LEU A 459 27.31 47.35 -44.32
CA LEU A 459 27.36 48.82 -44.37
C LEU A 459 28.71 49.32 -44.88
N LEU A 460 29.82 48.67 -44.48
CA LEU A 460 31.15 49.00 -44.97
C LEU A 460 31.31 48.71 -46.47
N LEU A 461 30.71 47.61 -46.96
CA LEU A 461 30.65 47.29 -48.38
C LEU A 461 29.89 48.37 -49.16
N GLN A 462 28.67 48.72 -48.73
CA GLN A 462 27.88 49.79 -49.36
C GLN A 462 28.61 51.14 -49.40
N ALA A 463 29.37 51.48 -48.35
CA ALA A 463 30.22 52.67 -48.33
C ALA A 463 31.39 52.58 -49.34
N LYS A 464 31.96 51.39 -49.57
CA LYS A 464 32.99 51.17 -50.61
C LYS A 464 32.40 51.22 -52.02
N ASP A 465 31.23 50.63 -52.24
CA ASP A 465 30.52 50.69 -53.52
C ASP A 465 30.18 52.15 -53.90
N ALA A 466 29.72 52.95 -52.93
CA ALA A 466 29.45 54.37 -53.13
C ALA A 466 30.72 55.18 -53.48
N ILE A 467 31.88 54.82 -52.91
CA ILE A 467 33.19 55.40 -53.27
C ILE A 467 33.60 54.97 -54.69
N ILE A 468 33.44 53.69 -55.04
CA ILE A 468 33.76 53.17 -56.37
C ILE A 468 32.93 53.92 -57.43
N GLN A 469 31.62 54.00 -57.26
CA GLN A 469 30.75 54.78 -58.16
C GLN A 469 31.13 56.27 -58.22
N ALA A 470 31.61 56.86 -57.12
CA ALA A 470 32.10 58.24 -57.14
C ALA A 470 33.42 58.40 -57.92
N THR A 471 34.29 57.39 -57.90
CA THR A 471 35.49 57.36 -58.76
C THR A 471 35.17 57.02 -60.22
N GLU A 472 34.17 56.20 -60.49
CA GLU A 472 33.69 55.88 -61.85
C GLU A 472 33.07 57.10 -62.52
N ARG A 473 32.25 57.88 -61.80
CA ARG A 473 31.73 59.18 -62.30
C ARG A 473 32.88 60.14 -62.64
N LYS A 474 33.81 60.36 -61.71
CA LYS A 474 35.02 61.18 -61.97
C LYS A 474 35.85 60.69 -63.16
N LEU A 475 35.87 59.38 -63.42
CA LEU A 475 36.53 58.80 -64.58
C LEU A 475 35.71 58.97 -65.88
N SER A 476 34.39 59.16 -65.82
CA SER A 476 33.57 59.62 -66.95
C SER A 476 33.83 61.10 -67.20
N ASP A 477 33.75 61.95 -66.16
CA ASP A 477 34.01 63.39 -66.24
C ASP A 477 35.36 63.65 -66.95
N VAL A 478 36.44 62.98 -66.51
CA VAL A 478 37.78 63.09 -67.12
C VAL A 478 37.86 62.49 -68.54
N LYS A 479 37.02 61.52 -68.91
CA LYS A 479 36.95 61.03 -70.30
C LYS A 479 36.25 62.02 -71.22
N GLU A 480 35.25 62.72 -70.71
CA GLU A 480 34.53 63.79 -71.42
C GLU A 480 35.46 65.00 -71.60
N GLU A 481 36.17 65.44 -70.56
CA GLU A 481 37.26 66.44 -70.66
C GLU A 481 38.32 66.05 -71.71
N LEU A 482 38.75 64.78 -71.73
CA LEU A 482 39.71 64.28 -72.73
C LEU A 482 39.13 64.25 -74.15
N HIS A 483 37.81 64.08 -74.32
CA HIS A 483 37.16 64.15 -75.63
C HIS A 483 37.05 65.61 -76.11
N GLU A 484 36.66 66.54 -75.23
CA GLU A 484 36.63 67.97 -75.53
C GLU A 484 38.03 68.50 -75.90
N LEU A 485 39.07 68.13 -75.12
CA LEU A 485 40.46 68.49 -75.42
C LEU A 485 40.93 67.90 -76.75
N LYS A 486 40.49 66.69 -77.12
CA LYS A 486 40.82 66.07 -78.40
C LYS A 486 40.14 66.76 -79.59
N ASP A 487 38.88 67.15 -79.45
CA ASP A 487 38.15 67.86 -80.50
C ASP A 487 38.63 69.32 -80.63
N LEU A 488 39.02 69.96 -79.53
CA LEU A 488 39.69 71.26 -79.53
C LEU A 488 41.08 71.17 -80.19
N LEU A 489 41.87 70.12 -79.89
CA LEU A 489 43.14 69.85 -80.55
C LEU A 489 42.96 69.65 -82.05
N LYS A 490 41.96 68.87 -82.47
CA LYS A 490 41.62 68.67 -83.88
C LYS A 490 41.19 69.98 -84.54
N GLY A 491 40.35 70.78 -83.88
CA GLY A 491 39.98 72.12 -84.38
C GLY A 491 41.19 73.05 -84.52
N LYS A 492 42.21 72.94 -83.65
CA LYS A 492 43.49 73.64 -83.81
C LYS A 492 44.30 73.09 -84.99
N GLU A 493 44.36 71.78 -85.16
CA GLU A 493 45.00 71.12 -86.30
C GLU A 493 44.35 71.54 -87.64
N ASP A 494 43.01 71.58 -87.72
CA ASP A 494 42.26 72.07 -88.86
C ASP A 494 42.56 73.57 -89.15
N THR A 495 42.66 74.42 -88.12
CA THR A 495 43.08 75.84 -88.32
C THR A 495 44.55 75.99 -88.73
N LEU A 496 45.43 75.09 -88.29
CA LEU A 496 46.84 75.06 -88.72
C LEU A 496 46.94 74.60 -90.18
N LEU A 497 46.16 73.59 -90.58
CA LEU A 497 46.06 73.15 -91.97
C LEU A 497 45.56 74.28 -92.86
N GLN A 498 44.51 75.01 -92.45
CA GLN A 498 43.99 76.17 -93.17
C GLN A 498 45.04 77.30 -93.27
N ALA A 499 45.78 77.58 -92.20
CA ALA A 499 46.87 78.55 -92.22
C ALA A 499 48.04 78.11 -93.13
N THR A 500 48.36 76.81 -93.17
CA THR A 500 49.37 76.23 -94.07
C THR A 500 48.93 76.33 -95.54
N THR A 501 47.67 76.03 -95.89
CA THR A 501 47.18 76.20 -97.27
C THR A 501 47.13 77.67 -97.66
N MET A 502 46.72 78.58 -96.76
CA MET A 502 46.78 80.02 -97.03
C MET A 502 48.21 80.54 -97.22
N LEU A 503 49.20 79.96 -96.52
CA LEU A 503 50.62 80.22 -96.77
C LEU A 503 51.05 79.73 -98.16
N GLN A 504 50.69 78.50 -98.54
CA GLN A 504 50.96 77.96 -99.87
C GLN A 504 50.30 78.78 -101.00
N ASP A 505 49.08 79.28 -100.80
CA ASP A 505 48.42 80.19 -101.73
C ASP A 505 49.15 81.55 -101.83
N LYS A 506 49.73 82.03 -100.72
CA LYS A 506 50.56 83.25 -100.73
C LYS A 506 51.92 83.02 -101.37
N ASP A 507 52.55 81.86 -101.19
CA ASP A 507 53.79 81.50 -101.87
C ASP A 507 53.57 81.33 -103.39
N GLN A 508 52.46 80.69 -103.80
CA GLN A 508 52.02 80.65 -105.21
C GLN A 508 51.75 82.05 -105.77
N TYR A 509 51.08 82.93 -105.00
CA TYR A 509 50.86 84.32 -105.40
C TYR A 509 52.17 85.13 -105.48
N ILE A 510 53.15 84.85 -104.60
CA ILE A 510 54.50 85.44 -104.66
C ILE A 510 55.25 84.94 -105.90
N HIS A 511 55.18 83.65 -106.24
CA HIS A 511 55.73 83.13 -107.50
C HIS A 511 55.05 83.71 -108.74
N ALA A 512 53.73 83.88 -108.74
CA ALA A 512 53.01 84.58 -109.80
C ALA A 512 53.45 86.06 -109.90
N MET A 513 53.61 86.74 -108.76
CA MET A 513 54.19 88.09 -108.71
C MET A 513 55.64 88.12 -109.19
N GLN A 514 56.45 87.09 -108.95
CA GLN A 514 57.83 87.00 -109.44
C GLN A 514 57.89 86.79 -110.95
N LEU A 515 57.02 85.95 -111.52
CA LEU A 515 56.87 85.81 -112.98
C LEU A 515 56.43 87.14 -113.63
N VAL A 516 55.45 87.83 -113.04
CA VAL A 516 55.04 89.18 -113.49
C VAL A 516 56.15 90.22 -113.25
N LEU A 517 56.95 90.08 -112.21
CA LEU A 517 58.09 90.97 -111.95
C LEU A 517 59.19 90.77 -113.00
N ASP A 518 59.52 89.53 -113.37
CA ASP A 518 60.54 89.27 -114.40
C ASP A 518 60.03 89.63 -115.82
N ASP A 519 58.74 89.45 -116.12
CA ASP A 519 58.11 89.96 -117.35
C ASP A 519 58.10 91.50 -117.39
N THR A 520 57.64 92.17 -116.33
CA THR A 520 57.69 93.64 -116.26
C THR A 520 59.12 94.17 -116.24
N LYS A 521 60.10 93.41 -115.75
CA LYS A 521 61.55 93.74 -115.77
C LYS A 521 62.15 93.57 -117.17
N LEU A 522 61.67 92.62 -117.97
CA LEU A 522 61.97 92.52 -119.40
C LEU A 522 61.40 93.75 -120.14
N ASN A 523 60.13 94.08 -119.91
CA ASN A 523 59.50 95.31 -120.44
C ASN A 523 60.21 96.59 -119.94
N TYR A 524 60.71 96.62 -118.70
CA TYR A 524 61.52 97.72 -118.16
C TYR A 524 62.90 97.80 -118.82
N SER A 525 63.47 96.70 -119.32
CA SER A 525 64.73 96.74 -120.07
C SER A 525 64.56 97.35 -121.47
N GLU A 526 63.41 97.14 -122.12
CA GLU A 526 63.04 97.88 -123.33
C GLU A 526 62.75 99.36 -123.04
N ALA A 527 61.97 99.65 -121.99
CA ALA A 527 61.68 101.02 -121.56
C ALA A 527 62.94 101.79 -121.11
N ALA A 528 63.92 101.11 -120.49
CA ALA A 528 65.20 101.71 -120.09
C ALA A 528 65.99 102.23 -121.29
N SER A 529 65.94 101.53 -122.44
CA SER A 529 66.55 101.98 -123.69
C SER A 529 65.99 103.34 -124.16
N ILE A 530 64.70 103.58 -123.92
CA ILE A 530 64.02 104.85 -124.23
C ILE A 530 64.33 105.91 -123.15
N ILE A 531 64.33 105.54 -121.87
CA ILE A 531 64.64 106.44 -120.75
C ILE A 531 66.09 106.93 -120.82
N GLN A 532 67.03 106.13 -121.33
CA GLN A 532 68.43 106.53 -121.54
C GLN A 532 68.60 107.63 -122.61
N ARG A 533 67.55 107.93 -123.39
CA ARG A 533 67.46 109.12 -124.27
C ARG A 533 66.97 110.38 -123.53
N ILE A 534 66.25 110.22 -122.41
CA ILE A 534 65.55 111.29 -121.65
C ILE A 534 66.34 111.70 -120.39
N ALA A 535 67.12 110.79 -119.80
CA ALA A 535 67.86 110.97 -118.55
C ALA A 535 69.01 112.00 -118.56
N ASN A 536 69.14 112.82 -119.62
CA ASN A 536 70.23 113.79 -119.79
C ASN A 536 69.91 115.22 -119.32
N LEU A 537 68.69 115.53 -118.82
CA LEU A 537 68.25 116.93 -118.65
C LEU A 537 67.53 117.35 -117.35
N THR A 538 67.33 116.48 -116.35
CA THR A 538 66.69 116.93 -115.09
C THR A 538 67.28 116.24 -113.86
N ASN A 539 68.16 116.96 -113.18
CA ASN A 539 68.90 116.49 -112.01
C ASN A 539 68.43 117.16 -110.71
N VAL A 540 68.36 116.36 -109.64
CA VAL A 540 68.68 116.73 -108.24
C VAL A 540 67.61 117.51 -107.41
N LEU A 541 67.60 117.20 -106.09
CA LEU A 541 66.77 117.73 -104.96
C LEU A 541 65.31 117.22 -104.91
N VAL A 542 64.73 116.76 -103.78
CA VAL A 542 65.16 116.67 -102.35
C VAL A 542 64.72 115.31 -101.74
N ALA A 543 65.40 114.82 -100.70
CA ALA A 543 64.91 113.76 -99.80
C ALA A 543 65.00 114.17 -98.31
N SER A 544 64.06 113.73 -97.45
CA SER A 544 64.22 113.54 -95.99
C SER A 544 62.92 112.98 -95.35
N ALA A 545 62.99 112.43 -94.12
CA ALA A 545 61.93 111.64 -93.49
C ALA A 545 61.82 111.84 -91.95
N LYS A 546 60.71 111.38 -91.33
CA LYS A 546 60.44 111.11 -89.88
C LYS A 546 58.98 110.57 -89.70
N LYS A 547 58.48 109.99 -88.58
CA LYS A 547 58.94 109.90 -87.15
C LYS A 547 58.27 108.72 -86.36
N GLU A 548 58.87 108.35 -85.20
CA GLU A 548 58.35 107.92 -83.85
C GLU A 548 56.83 107.60 -83.61
N ARG A 549 56.32 106.79 -82.65
CA ARG A 549 56.75 105.98 -81.43
C ARG A 549 55.50 105.11 -80.96
N ASP A 550 55.30 104.41 -79.82
CA ASP A 550 55.97 104.14 -78.51
C ASP A 550 55.58 102.75 -77.88
N VAL A 551 55.54 102.59 -76.53
CA VAL A 551 56.21 101.45 -75.82
C VAL A 551 55.63 101.05 -74.41
N SER A 552 55.39 99.73 -74.22
CA SER A 552 55.50 98.84 -73.01
C SER A 552 54.79 99.06 -71.63
N PHE A 553 54.67 97.91 -70.90
CA PHE A 553 54.36 97.65 -69.46
C PHE A 553 52.89 97.47 -68.97
N SER A 554 52.70 97.06 -67.69
CA SER A 554 51.65 96.11 -67.17
C SER A 554 51.07 96.51 -65.77
N ALA A 555 50.25 95.78 -64.99
CA ALA A 555 49.85 94.35 -64.91
C ALA A 555 48.56 94.07 -64.05
N GLU A 556 48.21 92.78 -63.87
CA GLU A 556 47.44 92.12 -62.77
C GLU A 556 45.88 92.17 -62.66
N ILE A 557 45.37 91.29 -61.77
CA ILE A 557 43.97 90.89 -61.42
C ILE A 557 43.35 89.79 -62.32
N GLN A 558 42.64 88.73 -61.86
CA GLN A 558 42.65 87.83 -60.68
C GLN A 558 41.41 86.89 -60.83
N GLU A 559 41.54 85.57 -60.65
CA GLU A 559 40.42 84.61 -60.86
C GLU A 559 40.14 83.70 -59.64
N LYS A 560 38.96 83.04 -59.60
CA LYS A 560 38.35 82.43 -58.39
C LYS A 560 38.47 80.90 -58.35
N LEU A 561 38.53 80.34 -57.14
CA LEU A 561 38.30 78.90 -56.89
C LEU A 561 37.69 78.65 -55.49
N LEU A 562 36.83 77.61 -55.38
CA LEU A 562 36.22 77.05 -54.16
C LEU A 562 35.18 77.97 -53.43
N THR A 563 34.17 77.46 -52.71
CA THR A 563 33.91 76.09 -52.21
C THR A 563 32.40 75.73 -52.22
N GLU A 564 32.12 74.45 -51.95
CA GLU A 564 30.86 73.76 -51.59
C GLU A 564 29.80 74.54 -50.77
N LYS A 565 28.52 74.13 -50.64
CA LYS A 565 27.60 73.22 -51.37
C LYS A 565 26.28 73.16 -50.56
N GLU A 566 25.16 73.64 -51.12
CA GLU A 566 23.86 73.60 -50.43
C GLU A 566 23.08 72.28 -50.64
N MET A 567 21.91 72.21 -49.99
CA MET A 567 20.73 71.39 -50.34
C MET A 567 20.72 69.89 -49.97
N ILE A 568 20.21 69.61 -48.76
CA ILE A 568 19.24 68.51 -48.52
C ILE A 568 18.03 69.11 -47.77
N VAL A 569 16.83 68.61 -48.05
CA VAL A 569 15.54 69.14 -47.56
C VAL A 569 14.96 68.26 -46.43
N SER A 570 14.15 68.90 -45.58
CA SER A 570 13.17 68.36 -44.61
C SER A 570 12.30 67.19 -45.15
N PRO A 571 11.49 66.44 -44.35
CA PRO A 571 10.79 66.91 -43.13
C PRO A 571 10.52 65.85 -42.03
N VAL A 572 9.47 66.11 -41.23
CA VAL A 572 8.80 65.28 -40.21
C VAL A 572 9.45 65.26 -38.82
N VAL A 573 9.07 66.26 -38.01
CA VAL A 573 8.97 66.11 -36.55
C VAL A 573 7.50 65.87 -36.21
N GLU A 574 7.16 64.67 -35.75
CA GLU A 574 5.90 64.39 -35.07
C GLU A 574 6.10 63.27 -34.03
N GLN A 575 5.19 63.17 -33.06
CA GLN A 575 5.16 62.22 -31.94
C GLN A 575 6.11 62.40 -30.72
N PRO A 576 5.93 63.46 -29.90
CA PRO A 576 6.27 63.43 -28.47
C PRO A 576 5.13 62.88 -27.58
N MET A 577 3.98 62.49 -28.16
CA MET A 577 2.75 62.19 -27.43
C MET A 577 2.55 60.70 -27.09
N GLU A 578 2.95 59.78 -27.99
CA GLU A 578 2.74 58.34 -27.76
C GLU A 578 3.64 57.77 -26.65
N ALA A 579 4.89 58.22 -26.57
CA ALA A 579 5.84 57.76 -25.56
C ALA A 579 5.33 58.02 -24.13
N LEU A 580 4.79 59.22 -23.88
CA LEU A 580 4.23 59.60 -22.58
C LEU A 580 2.98 58.76 -22.21
N ASN A 581 2.16 58.40 -23.20
CA ASN A 581 0.99 57.57 -22.96
C ASN A 581 1.34 56.09 -22.72
N ARG A 582 2.31 55.54 -23.48
CA ARG A 582 2.86 54.19 -23.20
C ARG A 582 3.53 54.12 -21.83
N GLN A 583 4.28 55.16 -21.44
CA GLN A 583 4.88 55.24 -20.10
C GLN A 583 3.80 55.20 -19.01
N LYS A 584 2.74 56.02 -19.12
CA LYS A 584 1.64 56.01 -18.14
C LYS A 584 0.90 54.68 -18.06
N GLN A 585 0.70 54.00 -19.19
CA GLN A 585 0.11 52.65 -19.21
C GLN A 585 0.98 51.65 -18.43
N LEU A 586 2.28 51.62 -18.72
CA LEU A 586 3.24 50.78 -17.99
C LEU A 586 3.33 51.14 -16.50
N GLU A 587 3.25 52.42 -16.13
CA GLU A 587 3.20 52.86 -14.73
C GLU A 587 1.93 52.34 -14.01
N THR A 588 0.76 52.35 -14.67
CA THR A 588 -0.47 51.79 -14.10
C THR A 588 -0.45 50.26 -14.01
N GLU A 589 0.08 49.56 -15.01
CA GLU A 589 0.24 48.10 -14.97
C GLU A 589 1.25 47.66 -13.88
N LEU A 590 2.30 48.46 -13.67
CA LEU A 590 3.31 48.24 -12.64
C LEU A 590 2.73 48.48 -11.23
N GLU A 591 1.85 49.46 -11.03
CA GLU A 591 1.17 49.64 -9.73
C GLU A 591 0.11 48.57 -9.47
N ILE A 592 -0.69 48.17 -10.47
CA ILE A 592 -1.65 47.05 -10.34
C ILE A 592 -0.91 45.74 -10.01
N THR A 593 0.26 45.48 -10.61
CA THR A 593 1.06 44.28 -10.29
C THR A 593 1.73 44.37 -8.91
N LYS A 594 2.14 45.56 -8.43
CA LYS A 594 2.55 45.77 -7.02
C LYS A 594 1.39 45.53 -6.04
N GLU A 595 0.19 45.98 -6.34
CA GLU A 595 -0.99 45.75 -5.49
C GLU A 595 -1.37 44.27 -5.45
N SER A 596 -1.34 43.58 -6.60
CA SER A 596 -1.51 42.13 -6.65
C SER A 596 -0.42 41.38 -5.87
N LEU A 597 0.83 41.85 -5.91
CA LEU A 597 1.92 41.30 -5.10
C LEU A 597 1.66 41.48 -3.59
N ARG A 598 1.27 42.69 -3.15
CA ARG A 598 0.92 42.98 -1.76
C ARG A 598 -0.26 42.15 -1.26
N LEU A 599 -1.28 41.94 -2.10
CA LEU A 599 -2.41 41.06 -1.75
C LEU A 599 -1.95 39.62 -1.56
N LYS A 600 -1.12 39.09 -2.47
CA LYS A 600 -0.54 37.74 -2.34
C LYS A 600 0.44 37.61 -1.16
N GLU A 601 1.15 38.67 -0.79
CA GLU A 601 1.98 38.72 0.41
C GLU A 601 1.12 38.63 1.68
N ILE A 602 -0.02 39.34 1.72
CA ILE A 602 -1.00 39.25 2.81
C ILE A 602 -1.64 37.85 2.86
N GLU A 603 -2.01 37.26 1.72
CA GLU A 603 -2.50 35.88 1.63
C GLU A 603 -1.46 34.86 2.13
N LEU A 604 -0.19 35.02 1.75
CA LEU A 604 0.90 34.17 2.23
C LEU A 604 1.08 34.31 3.75
N LEU A 605 0.99 35.52 4.30
CA LEU A 605 1.04 35.76 5.74
C LEU A 605 -0.17 35.20 6.50
N THR A 606 -1.38 35.17 5.92
CA THR A 606 -2.52 34.49 6.56
C THR A 606 -2.36 32.97 6.50
N VAL A 607 -1.94 32.41 5.37
CA VAL A 607 -1.61 30.97 5.24
C VAL A 607 -0.53 30.57 6.25
N GLN A 608 0.56 31.33 6.36
CA GLN A 608 1.65 31.08 7.33
C GLN A 608 1.15 31.11 8.78
N ARG A 609 0.23 32.03 9.13
CA ARG A 609 -0.42 32.05 10.45
C ARG A 609 -1.29 30.81 10.68
N THR A 610 -2.08 30.38 9.69
CA THR A 610 -2.88 29.15 9.83
C THR A 610 -2.01 27.90 9.94
N LEU A 611 -0.89 27.84 9.22
CA LEU A 611 0.10 26.75 9.32
C LEU A 611 0.68 26.69 10.74
N ALA A 612 1.13 27.81 11.28
CA ALA A 612 1.68 27.88 12.64
C ALA A 612 0.66 27.48 13.73
N ILE A 613 -0.63 27.76 13.53
CA ILE A 613 -1.71 27.27 14.39
C ILE A 613 -1.85 25.74 14.27
N LYS A 614 -1.80 25.17 13.07
CA LYS A 614 -1.85 23.72 12.87
C LYS A 614 -0.60 22.99 13.39
N ASP A 615 0.59 23.58 13.29
CA ASP A 615 1.80 23.06 13.93
C ASP A 615 1.67 23.04 15.46
N ALA A 616 1.01 24.03 16.06
CA ALA A 616 0.72 24.06 17.49
C ALA A 616 -0.34 23.01 17.89
N GLU A 617 -1.40 22.84 17.11
CA GLU A 617 -2.38 21.76 17.30
C GLU A 617 -1.71 20.38 17.23
N ILE A 618 -0.86 20.14 16.22
CA ILE A 618 -0.13 18.88 16.03
C ILE A 618 0.80 18.61 17.22
N LYS A 619 1.54 19.62 17.70
CA LYS A 619 2.38 19.48 18.90
C LYS A 619 1.56 19.12 20.14
N ALA A 620 0.43 19.78 20.37
CA ALA A 620 -0.46 19.47 21.49
C ALA A 620 -1.10 18.06 21.39
N VAL A 621 -1.32 17.54 20.17
CA VAL A 621 -1.77 16.16 19.94
C VAL A 621 -0.62 15.17 20.20
N LEU A 622 0.60 15.46 19.74
CA LEU A 622 1.78 14.64 20.01
C LEU A 622 2.10 14.56 21.51
N GLU A 623 2.05 15.69 22.23
CA GLU A 623 2.24 15.73 23.68
C GLU A 623 1.23 14.83 24.41
N LYS A 624 -0.06 14.93 24.04
CA LYS A 624 -1.13 14.03 24.55
C LYS A 624 -0.88 12.57 24.20
N TRP A 625 -0.37 12.28 23.00
CA TRP A 625 0.01 10.91 22.62
C TRP A 625 1.16 10.40 23.48
N THR A 626 2.24 11.17 23.68
CA THR A 626 3.33 10.73 24.58
C THR A 626 2.88 10.54 26.02
N LEU A 627 1.83 11.24 26.47
CA LEU A 627 1.23 11.04 27.78
C LEU A 627 0.49 9.70 27.82
N LYS A 628 -0.32 9.40 26.80
CA LYS A 628 -0.99 8.10 26.64
C LYS A 628 -0.01 6.93 26.51
N GLU A 629 1.08 7.11 25.78
CA GLU A 629 2.17 6.13 25.66
C GLU A 629 2.78 5.81 27.04
N ARG A 630 3.07 6.84 27.84
CA ARG A 630 3.60 6.69 29.21
C ARG A 630 2.57 6.14 30.22
N GLU A 631 1.28 6.36 30.00
CA GLU A 631 0.21 5.71 30.77
C GLU A 631 0.15 4.21 30.43
N LEU A 632 0.22 3.85 29.14
CA LEU A 632 0.20 2.45 28.70
C LEU A 632 1.46 1.69 29.15
N GLN A 633 2.64 2.29 29.07
CA GLN A 633 3.89 1.71 29.59
C GLN A 633 3.80 1.40 31.08
N LYS A 634 3.20 2.29 31.89
CA LYS A 634 2.95 2.01 33.31
C LYS A 634 1.98 0.86 33.54
N MET A 635 0.88 0.81 32.77
CA MET A 635 -0.05 -0.33 32.85
C MET A 635 0.64 -1.64 32.47
N GLU A 636 1.56 -1.63 31.50
CA GLU A 636 2.37 -2.79 31.11
C GLU A 636 3.41 -3.16 32.20
N GLU A 637 4.05 -2.18 32.85
CA GLU A 637 4.91 -2.39 34.02
C GLU A 637 4.12 -3.02 35.18
N GLU A 638 2.97 -2.46 35.55
CA GLU A 638 2.07 -2.98 36.60
C GLU A 638 1.58 -4.41 36.29
N ILE A 639 1.20 -4.70 35.04
CA ILE A 639 0.80 -6.05 34.61
C ILE A 639 1.98 -7.02 34.66
N ASN A 640 3.20 -6.58 34.33
CA ASN A 640 4.39 -7.42 34.43
C ASN A 640 4.83 -7.66 35.90
N GLU A 641 4.72 -6.66 36.77
CA GLU A 641 4.93 -6.84 38.21
C GLU A 641 3.91 -7.80 38.82
N GLU A 642 2.63 -7.72 38.43
CA GLU A 642 1.61 -8.65 38.91
C GLU A 642 1.78 -10.06 38.30
N ALA A 643 2.24 -10.18 37.05
CA ALA A 643 2.66 -11.46 36.49
C ALA A 643 3.88 -12.05 37.24
N GLU A 644 4.83 -11.23 37.67
CA GLU A 644 5.94 -11.63 38.57
C GLU A 644 5.44 -11.99 39.98
N ASN A 645 4.43 -11.30 40.52
CA ASN A 645 3.79 -11.66 41.78
C ASN A 645 3.13 -13.03 41.68
N ILE A 646 2.33 -13.26 40.63
CA ILE A 646 1.68 -14.54 40.36
C ILE A 646 2.71 -15.65 40.11
N ARG A 647 3.78 -15.40 39.33
CA ARG A 647 4.89 -16.36 39.16
C ARG A 647 5.56 -16.69 40.50
N ARG A 648 5.86 -15.69 41.34
CA ARG A 648 6.45 -15.90 42.67
C ARG A 648 5.51 -16.68 43.60
N VAL A 649 4.21 -16.38 43.60
CA VAL A 649 3.19 -17.13 44.37
C VAL A 649 3.07 -18.56 43.86
N HIS A 650 3.09 -18.79 42.55
CA HIS A 650 3.05 -20.13 41.96
C HIS A 650 4.31 -20.95 42.31
N ILE A 651 5.50 -20.35 42.25
CA ILE A 651 6.76 -20.97 42.69
C ILE A 651 6.73 -21.26 44.20
N LEU A 652 6.18 -20.37 45.04
CA LEU A 652 6.03 -20.60 46.48
C LEU A 652 5.00 -21.69 46.82
N ALA A 653 3.94 -21.83 46.02
CA ALA A 653 3.00 -22.95 46.09
C ALA A 653 3.70 -24.26 45.69
N GLN A 654 4.34 -24.29 44.51
CA GLN A 654 5.07 -25.45 44.00
C GLN A 654 6.20 -25.90 44.94
N LYS A 655 6.89 -24.96 45.59
CA LYS A 655 7.95 -25.24 46.57
C LYS A 655 7.42 -25.64 47.95
N ARG A 656 6.11 -25.47 48.23
CA ARG A 656 5.39 -26.11 49.35
C ARG A 656 4.88 -27.50 48.95
N THR A 657 4.45 -27.68 47.70
CA THR A 657 4.00 -28.97 47.14
C THR A 657 5.13 -29.66 46.36
N GLY A 658 6.24 -29.94 47.03
CA GLY A 658 7.35 -30.67 46.42
C GLY A 658 6.96 -32.12 46.12
N ASP A 659 6.84 -32.45 44.84
CA ASP A 659 6.61 -33.76 44.20
C ASP A 659 5.45 -34.66 44.68
N LYS A 660 4.74 -34.29 45.77
CA LYS A 660 3.50 -34.95 46.19
C LYS A 660 2.30 -34.31 45.49
N SER A 661 1.47 -35.14 44.87
CA SER A 661 0.20 -34.73 44.28
C SER A 661 -0.77 -34.17 45.33
N VAL A 662 -1.79 -33.42 44.88
CA VAL A 662 -2.88 -32.94 45.77
C VAL A 662 -3.62 -34.13 46.39
N ASP A 663 -3.74 -35.23 45.65
CA ASP A 663 -4.30 -36.49 46.13
C ASP A 663 -3.42 -37.09 47.24
N GLU A 664 -2.10 -37.15 47.08
CA GLU A 664 -1.19 -37.55 48.18
C GLU A 664 -1.24 -36.59 49.38
N PHE A 665 -1.35 -35.28 49.20
CA PHE A 665 -1.53 -34.32 50.30
C PHE A 665 -2.92 -34.39 50.96
N THR A 666 -3.92 -35.02 50.33
CA THR A 666 -5.17 -35.41 50.99
C THR A 666 -5.04 -36.78 51.66
N ILE A 667 -4.42 -37.76 51.03
CA ILE A 667 -4.21 -39.12 51.57
C ILE A 667 -3.30 -39.09 52.79
N GLU A 668 -2.15 -38.42 52.74
CA GLU A 668 -1.19 -38.32 53.86
C GLU A 668 -1.79 -37.55 55.04
N ARG A 669 -2.60 -36.52 54.77
CA ARG A 669 -3.39 -35.82 55.80
C ARG A 669 -4.46 -36.71 56.41
N LEU A 670 -5.23 -37.45 55.59
CA LEU A 670 -6.23 -38.39 56.05
C LEU A 670 -5.59 -39.58 56.80
N GLN A 671 -4.37 -39.99 56.45
CA GLN A 671 -3.61 -41.00 57.19
C GLN A 671 -3.12 -40.47 58.54
N VAL A 672 -2.68 -39.20 58.62
CA VAL A 672 -2.35 -38.54 59.90
C VAL A 672 -3.61 -38.35 60.75
N GLU A 673 -4.75 -37.99 60.16
CA GLU A 673 -6.04 -37.81 60.84
C GLU A 673 -6.61 -39.15 61.34
N VAL A 674 -6.52 -40.21 60.53
CA VAL A 674 -6.84 -41.59 60.95
C VAL A 674 -5.89 -42.03 62.07
N ALA A 675 -4.58 -41.82 61.95
CA ALA A 675 -3.63 -42.16 63.02
C ALA A 675 -3.90 -41.39 64.32
N GLN A 676 -4.28 -40.11 64.24
CA GLN A 676 -4.70 -39.32 65.40
C GLN A 676 -6.00 -39.87 66.03
N LEU A 677 -6.98 -40.26 65.22
CA LEU A 677 -8.23 -40.86 65.70
C LEU A 677 -8.02 -42.26 66.27
N GLU A 678 -7.13 -43.07 65.70
CA GLU A 678 -6.71 -44.38 66.23
C GLU A 678 -5.98 -44.24 67.57
N VAL A 679 -5.04 -43.30 67.67
CA VAL A 679 -4.38 -42.96 68.95
C VAL A 679 -5.42 -42.46 69.97
N GLN A 680 -6.31 -41.54 69.60
CA GLN A 680 -7.35 -41.02 70.50
C GLN A 680 -8.34 -42.12 70.95
N ALA A 681 -8.64 -43.09 70.08
CA ALA A 681 -9.45 -44.26 70.41
C ALA A 681 -8.72 -45.24 71.34
N ALA A 682 -7.44 -45.53 71.08
CA ALA A 682 -6.61 -46.37 71.95
C ALA A 682 -6.42 -45.74 73.33
N VAL A 683 -6.16 -44.44 73.41
CA VAL A 683 -6.12 -43.64 74.64
C VAL A 683 -7.46 -43.69 75.37
N SER A 684 -8.58 -43.52 74.66
CA SER A 684 -9.92 -43.63 75.24
C SER A 684 -10.23 -45.04 75.77
N ALA A 685 -9.65 -46.09 75.17
CA ALA A 685 -9.77 -47.47 75.64
C ALA A 685 -8.90 -47.73 76.87
N LEU A 686 -7.65 -47.24 76.88
CA LEU A 686 -6.75 -47.29 78.04
C LEU A 686 -7.33 -46.54 79.24
N GLN A 687 -7.89 -45.35 79.04
CA GLN A 687 -8.56 -44.60 80.11
C GLN A 687 -9.79 -45.33 80.66
N LYS A 688 -10.57 -46.01 79.80
CA LYS A 688 -11.68 -46.87 80.25
C LYS A 688 -11.20 -48.09 81.03
N LEU A 689 -10.10 -48.72 80.64
CA LEU A 689 -9.47 -49.82 81.38
C LEU A 689 -8.90 -49.35 82.74
N ALA A 690 -8.28 -48.17 82.80
CA ALA A 690 -7.82 -47.55 84.05
C ALA A 690 -9.01 -47.25 84.99
N ASN A 691 -10.11 -46.71 84.46
CA ASN A 691 -11.32 -46.45 85.25
C ASN A 691 -11.95 -47.76 85.76
N LEU A 692 -12.13 -48.77 84.91
CA LEU A 692 -12.71 -50.07 85.29
C LEU A 692 -11.84 -50.84 86.29
N SER A 693 -10.52 -50.77 86.18
CA SER A 693 -9.60 -51.36 87.17
C SER A 693 -9.58 -50.58 88.48
N GLN A 694 -9.73 -49.24 88.45
CA GLN A 694 -9.95 -48.44 89.66
C GLN A 694 -11.31 -48.74 90.33
N GLU A 695 -12.36 -49.01 89.56
CA GLU A 695 -13.67 -49.44 90.06
C GLU A 695 -13.62 -50.86 90.65
N LEU A 696 -12.90 -51.80 90.02
CA LEU A 696 -12.64 -53.13 90.58
C LEU A 696 -11.82 -53.07 91.88
N LEU A 697 -10.83 -52.17 91.98
CA LEU A 697 -10.10 -51.91 93.22
C LEU A 697 -11.04 -51.41 94.32
N LYS A 698 -11.82 -50.34 94.05
CA LYS A 698 -12.83 -49.80 94.97
C LYS A 698 -13.84 -50.87 95.40
N ALA A 699 -14.33 -51.68 94.48
CA ALA A 699 -15.24 -52.79 94.75
C ALA A 699 -14.61 -53.86 95.67
N SER A 700 -13.32 -54.16 95.47
CA SER A 700 -12.57 -55.09 96.33
C SER A 700 -12.36 -54.53 97.75
N ASP A 701 -12.27 -53.21 97.91
CA ASP A 701 -12.11 -52.55 99.21
C ASP A 701 -13.45 -52.38 99.94
N THR A 702 -14.56 -52.12 99.23
CA THR A 702 -15.92 -52.16 99.81
C THR A 702 -16.36 -53.57 100.22
N CYS A 703 -15.66 -54.62 99.80
CA CYS A 703 -15.93 -55.99 100.22
C CYS A 703 -15.44 -56.31 101.66
N LEU A 704 -14.83 -55.34 102.37
CA LEU A 704 -14.29 -55.50 103.73
C LEU A 704 -15.19 -54.95 104.84
N SER A 705 -16.44 -54.54 104.55
CA SER A 705 -17.30 -53.83 105.50
C SER A 705 -18.74 -54.37 105.62
N PHE A 706 -18.95 -55.69 105.53
CA PHE A 706 -20.23 -56.31 105.90
C PHE A 706 -20.13 -57.73 106.50
N GLU A 707 -19.94 -57.82 107.82
CA GLU A 707 -20.13 -59.06 108.59
C GLU A 707 -21.03 -58.84 109.82
N MET A 708 -22.29 -59.31 109.75
CA MET A 708 -23.02 -59.94 110.86
C MET A 708 -24.42 -60.42 110.42
N GLY A 709 -24.78 -61.69 110.65
CA GLY A 709 -26.19 -62.14 110.57
C GLY A 709 -26.49 -63.58 110.13
N ALA A 710 -26.43 -64.53 111.07
CA ALA A 710 -27.31 -65.73 111.15
C ALA A 710 -27.43 -66.73 109.96
N SER A 711 -26.41 -67.59 109.81
CA SER A 711 -26.42 -69.08 109.98
C SER A 711 -27.47 -70.03 109.34
N LEU A 712 -26.99 -71.27 109.10
CA LEU A 712 -27.65 -72.55 108.74
C LEU A 712 -28.06 -72.74 107.25
N ASP A 713 -27.32 -73.50 106.43
CA ASP A 713 -27.19 -75.00 106.29
C ASP A 713 -28.22 -75.59 105.28
N GLN A 714 -27.94 -76.62 104.45
CA GLN A 714 -26.82 -77.58 104.36
C GLN A 714 -26.81 -78.34 103.00
N LYS A 715 -25.62 -78.66 102.43
CA LYS A 715 -25.14 -80.03 102.00
C LYS A 715 -24.20 -80.09 100.77
N SER A 716 -23.45 -81.21 100.70
CA SER A 716 -22.35 -81.60 99.77
C SER A 716 -21.11 -80.70 99.88
N GLU A 717 -19.93 -81.14 100.33
CA GLU A 717 -19.12 -82.34 100.01
C GLU A 717 -18.60 -82.37 98.56
N THR A 718 -17.30 -82.52 98.28
CA THR A 718 -16.10 -82.47 99.13
C THR A 718 -14.86 -82.10 98.30
N LEU A 719 -13.97 -81.25 98.83
CA LEU A 719 -12.52 -81.30 98.59
C LEU A 719 -11.79 -80.39 99.60
N LYS A 720 -10.56 -80.73 100.00
CA LYS A 720 -9.84 -80.05 101.09
C LYS A 720 -8.66 -79.22 100.60
N ALA A 721 -8.49 -78.07 101.27
CA ALA A 721 -7.23 -77.37 101.51
C ALA A 721 -6.41 -76.84 100.30
N LYS A 722 -6.61 -75.56 100.01
CA LYS A 722 -5.52 -74.57 100.15
C LYS A 722 -6.05 -73.29 100.81
N LYS A 723 -5.25 -72.64 101.65
CA LYS A 723 -5.63 -71.40 102.37
C LYS A 723 -5.18 -70.17 101.57
N GLY A 724 -6.01 -69.12 101.54
CA GLY A 724 -5.57 -67.71 101.58
C GLY A 724 -4.81 -67.11 100.39
N GLU A 725 -4.46 -67.87 99.35
CA GLU A 725 -3.64 -67.37 98.24
C GLU A 725 -4.43 -66.71 97.08
N PRO A 726 -5.49 -67.31 96.48
CA PRO A 726 -5.98 -66.85 95.17
C PRO A 726 -6.55 -65.43 95.16
N PHE A 727 -7.20 -64.98 96.24
CA PHE A 727 -7.75 -63.61 96.29
C PHE A 727 -6.67 -62.54 96.43
N ASN A 728 -5.56 -62.86 97.11
CA ASN A 728 -4.39 -61.99 97.20
C ASN A 728 -3.55 -62.02 95.91
N GLU A 729 -3.49 -63.16 95.22
CA GLU A 729 -2.91 -63.24 93.87
C GLU A 729 -3.74 -62.43 92.87
N THR A 730 -5.08 -62.52 92.88
CA THR A 730 -5.91 -61.65 92.03
C THR A 730 -5.79 -60.18 92.40
N LYS A 731 -5.73 -59.82 93.70
CA LYS A 731 -5.54 -58.42 94.10
C LYS A 731 -4.14 -57.91 93.72
N SER A 732 -3.10 -58.72 93.84
CA SER A 732 -1.75 -58.40 93.36
C SER A 732 -1.70 -58.29 91.84
N ALA A 733 -2.38 -59.16 91.10
CA ALA A 733 -2.49 -59.10 89.64
C ALA A 733 -3.26 -57.86 89.17
N ILE A 734 -4.37 -57.51 89.82
CA ILE A 734 -5.14 -56.29 89.52
C ILE A 734 -4.31 -55.03 89.83
N VAL A 735 -3.59 -54.98 90.95
CA VAL A 735 -2.67 -53.87 91.26
C VAL A 735 -1.53 -53.77 90.24
N ARG A 736 -0.94 -54.90 89.82
CA ARG A 736 0.11 -54.95 88.78
C ARG A 736 -0.41 -54.51 87.41
N LEU A 737 -1.61 -54.95 87.03
CA LEU A 737 -2.27 -54.53 85.80
C LEU A 737 -2.59 -53.03 85.83
N PHE A 738 -3.12 -52.52 86.95
CA PHE A 738 -3.38 -51.10 87.16
C PHE A 738 -2.10 -50.28 86.99
N SER A 739 -1.00 -50.65 87.67
CA SER A 739 0.29 -49.97 87.52
C SER A 739 0.86 -50.08 86.10
N LEU A 740 0.64 -51.19 85.40
CA LEU A 740 1.08 -51.35 84.01
C LEU A 740 0.27 -50.43 83.08
N THR A 741 -1.05 -50.31 83.26
CA THR A 741 -1.85 -49.34 82.50
C THR A 741 -1.52 -47.89 82.85
N GLU A 742 -1.15 -47.60 84.10
CA GLU A 742 -0.75 -46.26 84.53
C GLU A 742 0.62 -45.87 83.92
N GLN A 743 1.60 -46.79 83.90
CA GLN A 743 2.86 -46.60 83.17
C GLN A 743 2.64 -46.43 81.66
N LEU A 744 1.76 -47.22 81.04
CA LEU A 744 1.45 -47.09 79.60
C LEU A 744 0.70 -45.78 79.28
N LEU A 745 -0.02 -45.18 80.23
CA LEU A 745 -0.59 -43.84 80.10
C LEU A 745 0.46 -42.73 80.24
N GLU A 746 1.44 -42.89 81.13
CA GLU A 746 2.60 -41.99 81.24
C GLU A 746 3.50 -42.06 80.00
N GLU A 747 3.81 -43.26 79.49
CA GLU A 747 4.60 -43.47 78.25
C GLU A 747 3.86 -42.94 77.00
N ALA A 748 2.53 -42.98 76.98
CA ALA A 748 1.70 -42.35 75.96
C ALA A 748 1.57 -40.80 76.11
N GLY A 749 2.25 -40.20 77.10
CA GLY A 749 2.33 -38.75 77.29
C GLY A 749 1.09 -38.10 77.90
N ILE A 750 0.14 -38.89 78.43
CA ILE A 750 -1.11 -38.39 79.00
C ILE A 750 -0.93 -38.19 80.51
N GLN A 751 -0.42 -37.02 80.88
CA GLN A 751 -0.47 -36.55 82.27
C GLN A 751 -1.92 -36.20 82.67
N LYS A 752 -2.21 -36.39 83.96
CA LYS A 752 -3.50 -36.06 84.60
C LYS A 752 -3.67 -34.55 84.83
#